data_AF-A0A942UGY5-F1
#
_entry.id   AF-A0A942UGY5-F1
#
_cell.length_a   1.000
_cell.length_b   1.000
_cell.length_c   1.000
_cell.angle_alpha   90.00
_cell.angle_beta   90.00
_cell.angle_gamma   90.00
#
_symmetry.space_group_name_H-M   'P 1'
#
loop_
_entity.id
_entity.type
_entity.pdbx_description
1 polymer ?
#
loop_
_entity_poly.entity_id
_entity_poly.type
_entity_poly.pdbx_seq_one_letter_code
_entity_poly.pdbx_strand_id
1 'polypeptide(L)'
;MRIAGLASGMDIESMVKDLMRAERMPLDKLKQKKQILEWQRDDYRALNTKLLSFRDKLANLKLTPNYRARTVTSSNDAYVSATVTSGASQASYSISEVKQLARAAIKVTNNKISSDSNKIDPTKSLVSQQGVFGNDIVWQQGVVETKTFNIKEAGQEVKLDLFGGNIQPGANIKVNGKTLEVVMENPSAGQVAIGTDGLLTFGTPLEKDSVVKVDYAINRKTESIDVADDVPLNVINLGRSVKEDVEITVTLDDGRTINLKKGNQVENAEGLFELIDENDNNKVYGKIILSTGSIHFDKSFKVDENGDPTIGVPSKSNIEISYTQNYASFDIKTQTSKGEVNEKIFINENDTLNSVIRKVNESTAGVTMFYDSFADKVTLTRKETGKFGNENQEEISVTGQFINDVLGFAQSNYTDGQNAVFKINGLETQRNSNTFEMSGVTFTLKQTFEATAGVQPVSISIANDTNQVFENIKAFVTQYNELIAEINGKLNEDRYRSYKPLTDDEREELSEKQQEKWEEMARSGLLKGDTVLSSVLSSMRLDMSSVVETNGLFRQLASIGIKTTANYLEGGKLEIDEAKLKEAIENDPQSVENLFRGDGTTSDRGVVHRLYDTVDASMKKLQEKAGRATSTNQQFTIGRELDNVGKGIDRFEQKLKLTEDRYWRQFTAMEKAIQQANQQSAYLMQQFGGF
;
A
#
# COMPACT_ATOMS: atom_id res chain seq x y z
N MET A 1 59.50 15.93 -11.06
CA MET A 1 59.65 15.07 -12.25
C MET A 1 60.19 13.72 -11.79
N ARG A 2 59.44 12.64 -12.05
CA ARG A 2 59.90 11.25 -11.83
C ARG A 2 60.76 10.88 -13.04
N ILE A 3 62.02 10.49 -12.83
CA ILE A 3 62.91 10.05 -13.91
C ILE A 3 62.90 8.51 -13.89
N ALA A 4 62.30 7.91 -14.90
CA ALA A 4 62.15 6.46 -15.00
C ALA A 4 63.35 5.87 -15.73
N GLY A 5 64.41 5.49 -14.99
CA GLY A 5 65.46 4.55 -15.42
C GLY A 5 66.26 4.87 -16.71
N LEU A 6 66.04 6.01 -17.36
CA LEU A 6 66.58 6.31 -18.70
C LEU A 6 68.12 6.47 -18.72
N ALA A 7 68.77 6.76 -17.58
CA ALA A 7 70.22 6.98 -17.53
C ALA A 7 71.01 5.74 -17.06
N SER A 8 70.42 4.88 -16.23
CA SER A 8 71.07 3.66 -15.70
C SER A 8 70.62 2.35 -16.36
N GLY A 9 69.45 2.32 -17.01
CA GLY A 9 68.83 1.09 -17.50
C GLY A 9 68.18 0.21 -16.41
N MET A 10 68.06 0.69 -15.17
CA MET A 10 67.43 -0.04 -14.07
C MET A 10 65.91 0.10 -14.08
N ASP A 11 65.20 -1.00 -13.80
CA ASP A 11 63.74 -1.00 -13.61
C ASP A 11 63.37 -0.43 -12.22
N ILE A 12 63.41 0.89 -12.11
CA ILE A 12 63.10 1.63 -10.88
C ILE A 12 61.64 1.42 -10.46
N GLU A 13 60.72 1.22 -11.41
CA GLU A 13 59.31 0.99 -11.09
C GLU A 13 59.13 -0.34 -10.34
N SER A 14 59.71 -1.44 -10.85
CA SER A 14 59.67 -2.73 -10.16
C SER A 14 60.40 -2.68 -8.82
N MET A 15 61.57 -2.04 -8.73
CA MET A 15 62.31 -1.94 -7.47
C MET A 15 61.56 -1.15 -6.40
N VAL A 16 60.95 -0.01 -6.76
CA VAL A 16 60.12 0.76 -5.81
C VAL A 16 58.89 -0.05 -5.41
N LYS A 17 58.25 -0.75 -6.35
CA LYS A 17 57.12 -1.65 -6.04
C LYS A 17 57.51 -2.74 -5.04
N ASP A 18 58.66 -3.38 -5.22
CA ASP A 18 59.16 -4.44 -4.34
C ASP A 18 59.52 -3.90 -2.94
N LEU A 19 60.17 -2.74 -2.86
CA LEU A 19 60.44 -2.06 -1.58
C LEU A 19 59.14 -1.68 -0.86
N MET A 20 58.14 -1.22 -1.60
CA MET A 20 56.83 -0.89 -1.06
C MET A 20 56.04 -2.12 -0.62
N ARG A 21 56.28 -3.31 -1.21
CA ARG A 21 55.62 -4.57 -0.81
C ARG A 21 55.89 -4.93 0.65
N ALA A 22 57.15 -4.82 1.09
CA ALA A 22 57.52 -5.08 2.49
C ALA A 22 56.91 -4.02 3.44
N GLU A 23 56.92 -2.75 3.04
CA GLU A 23 56.35 -1.65 3.83
C GLU A 23 54.81 -1.74 3.93
N ARG A 24 54.13 -2.37 2.95
CA ARG A 24 52.66 -2.57 2.93
C ARG A 24 52.16 -3.65 3.91
N MET A 25 53.00 -4.58 4.36
CA MET A 25 52.56 -5.68 5.24
C MET A 25 51.75 -5.26 6.49
N PRO A 26 52.07 -4.15 7.20
CA PRO A 26 51.25 -3.67 8.32
C PRO A 26 49.87 -3.15 7.88
N LEU A 27 49.79 -2.50 6.72
CA LEU A 27 48.53 -2.05 6.13
C LEU A 27 47.65 -3.25 5.77
N ASP A 28 48.22 -4.27 5.14
CA ASP A 28 47.50 -5.50 4.79
C ASP A 28 46.93 -6.20 6.03
N LYS A 29 47.70 -6.27 7.12
CA LYS A 29 47.20 -6.79 8.39
C LYS A 29 46.01 -5.98 8.95
N LEU A 30 46.01 -4.66 8.78
CA LEU A 30 44.89 -3.81 9.20
C LEU A 30 43.67 -4.00 8.29
N LYS A 31 43.86 -4.08 6.97
CA LYS A 31 42.79 -4.40 6.01
C LYS A 31 42.16 -5.77 6.32
N GLN A 32 42.99 -6.79 6.55
CA GLN A 32 42.54 -8.12 6.97
C GLN A 32 41.77 -8.08 8.30
N LYS A 33 42.26 -7.33 9.29
CA LYS A 33 41.55 -7.15 10.57
C LYS A 33 40.19 -6.47 10.36
N LYS A 34 40.12 -5.44 9.52
CA LYS A 34 38.86 -4.76 9.16
C LYS A 34 37.87 -5.75 8.55
N GLN A 35 38.32 -6.55 7.58
CA GLN A 35 37.49 -7.55 6.92
C GLN A 35 36.93 -8.60 7.89
N ILE A 36 37.76 -9.09 8.83
CA ILE A 36 37.32 -10.01 9.89
C ILE A 36 36.22 -9.39 10.76
N LEU A 37 36.39 -8.12 11.17
CA LEU A 37 35.40 -7.42 11.97
C LEU A 37 34.09 -7.18 11.21
N GLU A 38 34.15 -6.91 9.91
CA GLU A 38 32.97 -6.79 9.05
C GLU A 38 32.23 -8.12 8.96
N TRP A 39 32.93 -9.23 8.71
CA TRP A 39 32.32 -10.57 8.68
C TRP A 39 31.71 -10.96 10.03
N GLN A 40 32.39 -10.70 11.15
CA GLN A 40 31.85 -10.94 12.48
C GLN A 40 30.57 -10.12 12.73
N ARG A 41 30.58 -8.84 12.37
CA ARG A 41 29.39 -7.97 12.46
C ARG A 41 28.23 -8.54 11.66
N ASP A 42 28.50 -8.97 10.43
CA ASP A 42 27.47 -9.47 9.53
C ASP A 42 26.90 -10.81 10.01
N ASP A 43 27.72 -11.71 10.57
CA ASP A 43 27.26 -12.93 11.22
C ASP A 43 26.33 -12.64 12.43
N TYR A 44 26.71 -11.71 13.33
CA TYR A 44 25.81 -11.31 14.43
C TYR A 44 24.50 -10.69 13.92
N ARG A 45 24.56 -9.88 12.86
CA ARG A 45 23.36 -9.28 12.26
C ARG A 45 22.45 -10.34 11.64
N ALA A 46 23.01 -11.34 10.97
CA ALA A 46 22.26 -12.47 10.43
C ALA A 46 21.54 -13.23 11.56
N LEU A 47 22.24 -13.57 12.65
CA LEU A 47 21.65 -14.21 13.82
C LEU A 47 20.55 -13.35 14.49
N ASN A 48 20.76 -12.03 14.58
CA ASN A 48 19.75 -11.12 15.11
C ASN A 48 18.48 -11.08 14.24
N THR A 49 18.60 -11.22 12.93
CA THR A 49 17.44 -11.37 12.02
C THR A 49 16.70 -12.68 12.25
N LYS A 50 17.41 -13.77 12.54
CA LYS A 50 16.81 -15.07 12.88
C LYS A 50 16.07 -15.03 14.22
N LEU A 51 16.69 -14.41 15.22
CA LEU A 51 16.05 -14.13 16.51
C LEU A 51 14.80 -13.25 16.35
N LEU A 52 14.84 -12.24 15.49
CA LEU A 52 13.67 -11.42 15.17
C LEU A 52 12.52 -12.28 14.60
N SER A 53 12.80 -13.09 13.58
CA SER A 53 11.79 -13.97 12.98
C SER A 53 11.18 -14.91 14.02
N PHE A 54 12.02 -15.51 14.88
CA PHE A 54 11.54 -16.37 15.95
C PHE A 54 10.71 -15.61 16.99
N ARG A 55 11.14 -14.41 17.40
CA ARG A 55 10.39 -13.55 18.32
C ARG A 55 9.01 -13.19 17.78
N ASP A 56 8.90 -12.88 16.49
CA ASP A 56 7.63 -12.52 15.86
C ASP A 56 6.67 -13.74 15.83
N LYS A 57 7.21 -14.95 15.62
CA LYS A 57 6.45 -16.21 15.77
C LYS A 57 6.00 -16.45 17.21
N LEU A 58 6.85 -16.18 18.20
CA LEU A 58 6.47 -16.22 19.61
C LEU A 58 5.37 -15.21 19.95
N ALA A 59 5.36 -14.04 19.31
CA ALA A 59 4.29 -13.05 19.51
C ALA A 59 2.92 -13.61 19.11
N ASN A 60 2.83 -14.36 18.00
CA ASN A 60 1.59 -15.04 17.62
C ASN A 60 1.20 -16.11 18.64
N LEU A 61 2.15 -16.91 19.11
CA LEU A 61 1.91 -17.93 20.15
C LEU A 61 1.50 -17.35 21.51
N LYS A 62 1.46 -16.01 21.65
CA LYS A 62 0.79 -15.33 22.77
C LYS A 62 -0.72 -15.16 22.60
N LEU A 63 -1.34 -15.73 21.57
CA LEU A 63 -2.78 -15.60 21.35
C LEU A 63 -3.54 -16.90 21.68
N THR A 64 -4.73 -16.76 22.29
CA THR A 64 -5.59 -17.86 22.77
C THR A 64 -6.01 -18.80 21.65
N PRO A 65 -6.31 -18.28 20.43
CA PRO A 65 -6.70 -19.14 19.31
C PRO A 65 -5.69 -20.24 18.97
N ASN A 66 -4.40 -20.08 19.29
CA ASN A 66 -3.40 -21.12 19.02
C ASN A 66 -3.55 -22.36 19.91
N TYR A 67 -4.22 -22.24 21.06
CA TYR A 67 -4.40 -23.32 22.06
C TYR A 67 -5.86 -23.72 22.26
N ARG A 68 -6.81 -22.89 21.83
CA ARG A 68 -8.25 -23.17 21.87
C ARG A 68 -8.86 -23.19 20.47
N ALA A 69 -8.22 -23.91 19.56
CA ALA A 69 -8.75 -24.08 18.23
C ALA A 69 -10.08 -24.85 18.27
N ARG A 70 -11.03 -24.40 17.45
CA ARG A 70 -12.32 -25.05 17.27
C ARG A 70 -12.44 -25.53 15.84
N THR A 71 -13.02 -26.70 15.68
CA THR A 71 -13.41 -27.21 14.37
C THR A 71 -14.93 -27.32 14.30
N VAL A 72 -15.47 -27.18 13.10
CA VAL A 72 -16.89 -27.36 12.83
C VAL A 72 -17.05 -28.27 11.63
N THR A 73 -17.96 -29.24 11.75
CA THR A 73 -18.27 -30.20 10.70
C THR A 73 -19.73 -30.08 10.32
N SER A 74 -20.02 -30.12 9.02
CA SER A 74 -21.38 -30.26 8.50
C SER A 74 -21.58 -31.69 8.02
N SER A 75 -22.71 -32.29 8.39
CA SER A 75 -23.13 -33.58 7.81
C SER A 75 -23.48 -33.47 6.32
N ASN A 76 -23.80 -32.28 5.83
CA ASN A 76 -24.03 -32.04 4.40
C ASN A 76 -23.69 -30.59 3.99
N ASP A 77 -22.42 -30.40 3.62
CA ASP A 77 -21.87 -29.09 3.28
C ASP A 77 -22.44 -28.49 1.97
N ALA A 78 -23.14 -29.29 1.15
CA ALA A 78 -23.78 -28.80 -0.06
C ALA A 78 -25.05 -27.97 0.23
N TYR A 79 -25.75 -28.28 1.33
CA TYR A 79 -26.93 -27.51 1.77
C TYR A 79 -26.55 -26.41 2.75
N VAL A 80 -25.77 -26.75 3.79
CA VAL A 80 -25.34 -25.80 4.81
C VAL A 80 -23.90 -26.08 5.21
N SER A 81 -23.07 -25.04 5.16
CA SER A 81 -21.72 -25.08 5.73
C SER A 81 -21.64 -24.17 6.94
N ALA A 82 -20.59 -24.34 7.74
CA ALA A 82 -20.29 -23.44 8.83
C ALA A 82 -18.79 -23.23 8.98
N THR A 83 -18.43 -22.07 9.53
CA THR A 83 -17.10 -21.80 10.10
C THR A 83 -17.26 -21.41 11.57
N VAL A 84 -16.20 -21.54 12.35
CA VAL A 84 -16.26 -21.35 13.80
C VAL A 84 -15.09 -20.53 14.30
N THR A 85 -15.35 -19.70 15.30
CA THR A 85 -14.32 -18.95 16.02
C THR A 85 -13.84 -19.73 17.24
N SER A 86 -12.62 -19.48 17.70
CA SER A 86 -12.03 -20.17 18.87
C SER A 86 -12.83 -19.99 20.17
N GLY A 87 -13.61 -18.91 20.27
CA GLY A 87 -14.48 -18.61 21.41
C GLY A 87 -15.81 -19.34 21.43
N ALA A 88 -16.19 -20.04 20.35
CA ALA A 88 -17.45 -20.77 20.31
C ALA A 88 -17.48 -21.90 21.34
N SER A 89 -18.63 -22.08 21.98
CA SER A 89 -18.87 -23.23 22.85
C SER A 89 -19.03 -24.50 22.04
N GLN A 90 -18.65 -25.64 22.62
CA GLN A 90 -18.94 -26.94 22.03
C GLN A 90 -20.46 -27.15 21.98
N ALA A 91 -21.00 -27.38 20.79
CA ALA A 91 -22.43 -27.53 20.57
C ALA A 91 -22.69 -28.30 19.28
N SER A 92 -23.94 -28.78 19.12
CA SER A 92 -24.44 -29.29 17.85
C SER A 92 -25.73 -28.56 17.50
N TYR A 93 -25.82 -28.07 16.26
CA TYR A 93 -27.02 -27.47 15.70
C TYR A 93 -27.60 -28.40 14.64
N SER A 94 -28.93 -28.48 14.58
CA SER A 94 -29.67 -29.28 13.60
C SER A 94 -30.51 -28.37 12.74
N ILE A 95 -30.16 -28.26 11.46
CA ILE A 95 -30.94 -27.50 10.48
C ILE A 95 -31.82 -28.49 9.73
N SER A 96 -33.12 -28.49 10.03
CA SER A 96 -34.06 -29.48 9.51
C SER A 96 -34.68 -29.07 8.18
N GLU A 97 -34.60 -27.79 7.82
CA GLU A 97 -35.32 -27.23 6.68
C GLU A 97 -34.73 -25.86 6.30
N VAL A 98 -34.59 -25.59 5.00
CA VAL A 98 -34.32 -24.26 4.45
C VAL A 98 -35.38 -24.02 3.38
N LYS A 99 -36.45 -23.31 3.75
CA LYS A 99 -37.61 -23.03 2.88
C LYS A 99 -37.27 -22.03 1.78
N GLN A 100 -36.46 -21.04 2.11
CA GLN A 100 -36.13 -19.93 1.23
C GLN A 100 -34.73 -19.41 1.52
N LEU A 101 -34.00 -19.05 0.47
CA LEU A 101 -32.73 -18.33 0.57
C LEU A 101 -32.97 -16.82 0.46
N ALA A 102 -32.12 -16.06 1.14
CA ALA A 102 -32.11 -14.62 1.00
C ALA A 102 -31.73 -14.21 -0.42
N ARG A 103 -32.43 -13.23 -0.98
CA ARG A 103 -32.18 -12.63 -2.29
C ARG A 103 -32.25 -11.11 -2.20
N ALA A 104 -31.50 -10.42 -3.04
CA ALA A 104 -31.54 -8.97 -3.13
C ALA A 104 -32.73 -8.50 -3.98
N ALA A 105 -33.21 -7.29 -3.71
CA ALA A 105 -34.18 -6.63 -4.59
C ALA A 105 -33.54 -6.29 -5.94
N ILE A 106 -34.31 -6.43 -7.02
CA ILE A 106 -33.85 -6.24 -8.39
C ILE A 106 -34.88 -5.42 -9.18
N LYS A 107 -34.41 -4.47 -9.98
CA LYS A 107 -35.21 -3.72 -10.96
C LYS A 107 -34.57 -3.88 -12.34
N VAL A 108 -35.33 -4.37 -13.33
CA VAL A 108 -34.84 -4.63 -14.70
C VAL A 108 -35.70 -3.87 -15.71
N THR A 109 -35.07 -3.23 -16.68
CA THR A 109 -35.81 -2.52 -17.74
C THR A 109 -36.55 -3.51 -18.65
N ASN A 110 -37.80 -3.18 -19.02
CA ASN A 110 -38.61 -4.08 -19.85
C ASN A 110 -38.24 -4.00 -21.33
N ASN A 111 -37.95 -2.79 -21.79
CA ASN A 111 -37.63 -2.48 -23.18
C ASN A 111 -36.12 -2.32 -23.38
N LYS A 112 -35.73 -2.37 -24.64
CA LYS A 112 -34.41 -1.97 -25.11
C LYS A 112 -34.17 -0.49 -24.81
N ILE A 113 -32.92 -0.10 -24.52
CA ILE A 113 -32.56 1.31 -24.33
C ILE A 113 -32.12 2.00 -25.62
N SER A 114 -31.80 1.25 -26.68
CA SER A 114 -31.51 1.79 -28.01
C SER A 114 -32.75 1.93 -28.90
N SER A 115 -32.67 2.81 -29.90
CA SER A 115 -33.56 2.84 -31.05
C SER A 115 -33.19 1.68 -31.99
N ASP A 116 -34.19 0.96 -32.53
CA ASP A 116 -34.10 -0.39 -33.12
C ASP A 116 -33.04 -0.65 -34.21
N SER A 117 -32.28 0.35 -34.64
CA SER A 117 -31.28 0.28 -35.74
C SER A 117 -29.83 0.08 -35.27
N ASN A 118 -29.44 0.55 -34.08
CA ASN A 118 -28.05 0.55 -33.61
C ASN A 118 -27.99 0.27 -32.10
N LYS A 119 -27.04 -0.54 -31.62
CA LYS A 119 -26.85 -0.80 -30.19
C LYS A 119 -26.08 0.34 -29.50
N ILE A 120 -26.33 0.56 -28.21
CA ILE A 120 -25.53 1.48 -27.39
C ILE A 120 -24.11 0.95 -27.26
N ASP A 121 -23.13 1.80 -27.57
CA ASP A 121 -21.72 1.56 -27.28
C ASP A 121 -21.40 2.17 -25.91
N PRO A 122 -21.19 1.36 -24.86
CA PRO A 122 -21.07 1.88 -23.51
C PRO A 122 -19.77 2.65 -23.27
N THR A 123 -18.85 2.67 -24.24
CA THR A 123 -17.56 3.38 -24.17
C THR A 123 -17.59 4.75 -24.84
N LYS A 124 -18.58 5.04 -25.70
CA LYS A 124 -18.75 6.35 -26.34
C LYS A 124 -19.42 7.35 -25.41
N SER A 125 -19.14 8.64 -25.60
CA SER A 125 -19.80 9.68 -24.83
C SER A 125 -21.30 9.70 -25.11
N LEU A 126 -22.10 10.02 -24.11
CA LEU A 126 -23.55 10.08 -24.17
C LEU A 126 -24.01 11.03 -25.28
N VAL A 127 -23.37 12.19 -25.41
CA VAL A 127 -23.70 13.18 -26.45
C VAL A 127 -23.43 12.65 -27.86
N SER A 128 -22.33 11.94 -28.08
CA SER A 128 -21.96 11.44 -29.42
C SER A 128 -22.88 10.35 -29.95
N GLN A 129 -23.65 9.72 -29.07
CA GLN A 129 -24.58 8.65 -29.40
C GLN A 129 -26.02 8.94 -28.96
N GLN A 130 -26.36 10.22 -28.73
CA GLN A 130 -27.70 10.60 -28.26
C GLN A 130 -28.81 10.05 -29.17
N GLY A 131 -28.63 10.12 -30.49
CA GLY A 131 -29.59 9.57 -31.46
C GLY A 131 -29.67 8.04 -31.54
N VAL A 132 -28.80 7.33 -30.81
CA VAL A 132 -28.86 5.86 -30.69
C VAL A 132 -29.78 5.43 -29.56
N PHE A 133 -30.00 6.27 -28.54
CA PHE A 133 -30.96 5.97 -27.48
C PHE A 133 -32.40 5.98 -28.01
N GLY A 134 -33.27 5.18 -27.40
CA GLY A 134 -34.70 5.14 -27.75
C GLY A 134 -35.43 6.45 -27.43
N ASN A 135 -34.90 7.23 -26.48
CA ASN A 135 -35.38 8.56 -26.13
C ASN A 135 -34.20 9.54 -26.05
N ASP A 136 -34.44 10.79 -26.43
CA ASP A 136 -33.46 11.86 -26.35
C ASP A 136 -33.04 12.16 -24.91
N ILE A 137 -31.76 12.48 -24.73
CA ILE A 137 -31.26 12.98 -23.45
C ILE A 137 -31.64 14.46 -23.32
N VAL A 138 -32.40 14.78 -22.28
CA VAL A 138 -32.71 16.17 -21.92
C VAL A 138 -31.62 16.71 -21.02
N TRP A 139 -30.79 17.59 -21.59
CA TRP A 139 -29.70 18.27 -20.90
C TRP A 139 -30.18 19.54 -20.20
N GLN A 140 -29.69 19.74 -18.98
CA GLN A 140 -29.74 21.01 -18.24
C GLN A 140 -28.44 21.78 -18.48
N GLN A 141 -28.52 23.11 -18.44
CA GLN A 141 -27.34 23.98 -18.56
C GLN A 141 -26.82 24.38 -17.18
N GLY A 142 -25.52 24.18 -16.96
CA GLY A 142 -24.83 24.50 -15.72
C GLY A 142 -23.51 23.74 -15.61
N VAL A 143 -22.81 23.87 -14.51
CA VAL A 143 -21.53 23.17 -14.27
C VAL A 143 -21.64 22.33 -13.01
N VAL A 144 -21.39 21.03 -13.13
CA VAL A 144 -21.36 20.12 -11.98
C VAL A 144 -19.99 20.20 -11.30
N GLU A 145 -20.01 20.41 -9.99
CA GLU A 145 -18.81 20.47 -9.15
C GLU A 145 -18.94 19.52 -7.96
N THR A 146 -17.79 19.00 -7.55
CA THR A 146 -17.65 18.18 -6.35
C THR A 146 -16.67 18.86 -5.42
N LYS A 147 -17.12 19.18 -4.20
CA LYS A 147 -16.26 19.72 -3.14
C LYS A 147 -16.18 18.72 -2.00
N THR A 148 -14.98 18.47 -1.51
CA THR A 148 -14.75 17.71 -0.27
C THR A 148 -13.86 18.53 0.64
N PHE A 149 -14.28 18.68 1.90
CA PHE A 149 -13.55 19.46 2.89
C PHE A 149 -13.83 18.93 4.30
N ASN A 150 -12.97 19.31 5.24
CA ASN A 150 -13.12 18.97 6.66
C ASN A 150 -13.68 20.17 7.42
N ILE A 151 -14.56 19.90 8.38
CA ILE A 151 -15.08 20.92 9.29
C ILE A 151 -13.98 21.38 10.24
N LYS A 152 -13.62 22.66 10.17
CA LYS A 152 -12.54 23.24 11.00
C LYS A 152 -12.96 23.47 12.44
N GLU A 153 -14.21 23.87 12.65
CA GLU A 153 -14.82 24.17 13.94
C GLU A 153 -16.25 23.64 13.96
N ALA A 154 -16.70 23.16 15.12
CA ALA A 154 -18.04 22.61 15.23
C ALA A 154 -19.09 23.70 14.97
N GLY A 155 -20.11 23.39 14.16
CA GLY A 155 -21.08 24.38 13.73
C GLY A 155 -22.19 23.80 12.86
N GLN A 156 -23.28 24.55 12.72
CA GLN A 156 -24.43 24.18 11.89
C GLN A 156 -24.35 24.72 10.46
N GLU A 157 -23.45 25.66 10.19
CA GLU A 157 -23.39 26.34 8.90
C GLU A 157 -22.02 26.23 8.26
N VAL A 158 -22.01 26.01 6.95
CA VAL A 158 -20.79 25.98 6.15
C VAL A 158 -21.03 26.68 4.83
N LYS A 159 -20.16 27.63 4.50
CA LYS A 159 -20.21 28.33 3.21
C LYS A 159 -19.35 27.61 2.18
N LEU A 160 -19.94 27.24 1.05
CA LEU A 160 -19.21 26.78 -0.12
C LEU A 160 -18.56 27.95 -0.84
N ASP A 161 -17.30 27.79 -1.21
CA ASP A 161 -16.63 28.69 -2.14
C ASP A 161 -17.10 28.38 -3.56
N LEU A 162 -18.01 29.23 -4.06
CA LEU A 162 -18.54 29.16 -5.41
C LEU A 162 -17.60 29.93 -6.33
N PHE A 163 -17.11 29.27 -7.38
CA PHE A 163 -16.30 29.88 -8.43
C PHE A 163 -17.18 30.73 -9.37
N GLY A 164 -17.90 31.71 -8.81
CA GLY A 164 -19.00 32.40 -9.48
C GLY A 164 -20.30 31.59 -9.56
N GLY A 165 -21.35 32.26 -10.05
CA GLY A 165 -22.68 31.67 -10.23
C GLY A 165 -23.47 31.43 -8.95
N ASN A 166 -24.64 30.80 -9.11
CA ASN A 166 -25.54 30.38 -8.05
C ASN A 166 -25.81 28.88 -8.16
N ILE A 167 -26.00 28.22 -7.01
CA ILE A 167 -26.41 26.82 -6.92
C ILE A 167 -27.74 26.62 -7.64
N GLN A 168 -27.79 25.62 -8.51
CA GLN A 168 -29.02 25.10 -9.11
C GLN A 168 -29.74 24.16 -8.13
N PRO A 169 -31.08 24.03 -8.21
CA PRO A 169 -31.83 23.13 -7.34
C PRO A 169 -31.34 21.69 -7.39
N GLY A 170 -31.07 21.13 -6.21
CA GLY A 170 -30.63 19.74 -6.05
C GLY A 170 -29.12 19.59 -5.85
N ALA A 171 -28.75 18.85 -4.81
CA ALA A 171 -27.37 18.50 -4.48
C ALA A 171 -27.33 17.09 -3.88
N ASN A 172 -26.15 16.47 -3.88
CA ASN A 172 -25.86 15.27 -3.08
C ASN A 172 -24.89 15.66 -1.98
N ILE A 173 -25.31 15.57 -0.72
CA ILE A 173 -24.50 16.02 0.43
C ILE A 173 -24.26 14.86 1.37
N LYS A 174 -22.99 14.59 1.65
CA LYS A 174 -22.55 13.51 2.53
C LYS A 174 -21.70 14.04 3.66
N VAL A 175 -21.97 13.54 4.86
CA VAL A 175 -21.17 13.80 6.05
C VAL A 175 -20.62 12.46 6.54
N ASN A 176 -19.29 12.34 6.62
CA ASN A 176 -18.59 11.11 6.99
C ASN A 176 -19.06 9.89 6.17
N GLY A 177 -19.35 10.13 4.88
CA GLY A 177 -19.84 9.11 3.94
C GLY A 177 -21.33 8.78 4.05
N LYS A 178 -22.08 9.37 5.00
CA LYS A 178 -23.54 9.22 5.09
C LYS A 178 -24.24 10.36 4.36
N THR A 179 -25.16 10.00 3.46
CA THR A 179 -25.94 10.98 2.69
C THR A 179 -27.05 11.58 3.53
N LEU A 180 -27.22 12.89 3.43
CA LEU A 180 -28.26 13.66 4.09
C LEU A 180 -29.38 13.99 3.10
N GLU A 181 -30.60 14.12 3.62
CA GLU A 181 -31.72 14.61 2.83
C GLU A 181 -31.59 16.11 2.62
N VAL A 182 -31.63 16.54 1.35
CA VAL A 182 -31.54 17.97 0.99
C VAL A 182 -32.94 18.57 0.96
N VAL A 183 -33.16 19.61 1.78
CA VAL A 183 -34.41 20.37 1.87
C VAL A 183 -34.20 21.83 1.47
N MET A 184 -35.27 22.58 1.25
CA MET A 184 -35.16 23.99 0.83
C MET A 184 -34.81 24.92 2.00
N GLU A 185 -35.38 24.69 3.18
CA GLU A 185 -35.20 25.54 4.36
C GLU A 185 -35.49 24.74 5.65
N ASN A 186 -35.07 25.30 6.79
CA ASN A 186 -35.35 24.76 8.14
C ASN A 186 -35.08 23.25 8.31
N PRO A 187 -33.84 22.79 8.05
CA PRO A 187 -33.51 21.37 8.09
C PRO A 187 -33.64 20.80 9.51
N SER A 188 -34.24 19.62 9.63
CA SER A 188 -34.28 18.84 10.87
C SER A 188 -33.11 17.85 10.95
N ALA A 189 -33.02 17.08 12.04
CA ALA A 189 -31.93 16.12 12.24
C ALA A 189 -31.83 15.12 11.07
N GLY A 190 -30.63 15.00 10.48
CA GLY A 190 -30.40 14.18 9.29
C GLY A 190 -30.68 14.87 7.96
N GLN A 191 -31.09 16.14 7.98
CA GLN A 191 -31.33 16.97 6.80
C GLN A 191 -30.33 18.12 6.69
N VAL A 192 -30.22 18.67 5.49
CA VAL A 192 -29.40 19.84 5.17
C VAL A 192 -30.14 20.74 4.19
N ALA A 193 -30.09 22.05 4.41
CA ALA A 193 -30.54 23.03 3.43
C ALA A 193 -29.34 23.62 2.70
N ILE A 194 -29.50 23.90 1.41
CA ILE A 194 -28.49 24.56 0.58
C ILE A 194 -29.09 25.82 -0.06
N GLY A 195 -28.55 26.98 0.31
CA GLY A 195 -28.89 28.26 -0.29
C GLY A 195 -28.34 28.38 -1.72
N THR A 196 -28.97 29.23 -2.53
CA THR A 196 -28.49 29.56 -3.89
C THR A 196 -27.09 30.16 -3.89
N ASP A 197 -26.71 30.80 -2.79
CA ASP A 197 -25.40 31.38 -2.55
C ASP A 197 -24.36 30.36 -2.06
N GLY A 198 -24.73 29.08 -1.89
CA GLY A 198 -23.85 28.03 -1.39
C GLY A 198 -23.72 27.95 0.13
N LEU A 199 -24.57 28.63 0.90
CA LEU A 199 -24.65 28.41 2.35
C LEU A 199 -25.34 27.07 2.64
N LEU A 200 -24.63 26.16 3.30
CA LEU A 200 -25.16 24.91 3.82
C LEU A 200 -25.59 25.11 5.28
N THR A 201 -26.82 24.76 5.60
CA THR A 201 -27.32 24.72 6.98
C THR A 201 -27.67 23.28 7.33
N PHE A 202 -27.05 22.73 8.37
CA PHE A 202 -27.28 21.36 8.83
C PHE A 202 -28.26 21.35 9.98
N GLY A 203 -29.25 20.45 9.95
CA GLY A 203 -30.23 20.34 11.05
C GLY A 203 -29.65 19.82 12.37
N THR A 204 -28.37 19.45 12.40
CA THR A 204 -27.61 19.15 13.61
C THR A 204 -26.20 19.69 13.46
N PRO A 205 -25.60 20.31 14.49
CA PRO A 205 -24.23 20.81 14.39
C PRO A 205 -23.25 19.69 14.00
N LEU A 206 -22.38 19.98 13.04
CA LEU A 206 -21.30 19.08 12.67
C LEU A 206 -20.15 19.21 13.66
N GLU A 207 -19.53 18.09 13.99
CA GLU A 207 -18.34 18.06 14.83
C GLU A 207 -17.10 18.46 14.03
N LYS A 208 -16.09 18.99 14.71
CA LYS A 208 -14.77 19.24 14.14
C LYS A 208 -14.22 17.97 13.50
N ASP A 209 -13.53 18.13 12.37
CA ASP A 209 -12.92 17.08 11.55
C ASP A 209 -13.93 16.17 10.82
N SER A 210 -15.24 16.44 10.91
CA SER A 210 -16.22 15.80 10.03
C SER A 210 -15.88 16.08 8.55
N VAL A 211 -15.93 15.06 7.71
CA VAL A 211 -15.68 15.16 6.27
C VAL A 211 -16.99 15.41 5.55
N VAL A 212 -17.11 16.55 4.87
CA VAL A 212 -18.28 16.88 4.06
C VAL A 212 -17.91 16.76 2.59
N LYS A 213 -18.71 15.99 1.84
CA LYS A 213 -18.66 15.93 0.38
C LYS A 213 -19.97 16.47 -0.19
N VAL A 214 -19.87 17.37 -1.15
CA VAL A 214 -21.01 18.01 -1.81
C VAL A 214 -20.82 17.87 -3.31
N ASP A 215 -21.75 17.17 -3.97
CA ASP A 215 -21.88 17.19 -5.42
C ASP A 215 -23.07 18.09 -5.77
N TYR A 216 -22.85 19.13 -6.57
CA TYR A 216 -23.85 20.15 -6.88
C TYR A 216 -23.66 20.71 -8.29
N ALA A 217 -24.67 21.40 -8.81
CA ALA A 217 -24.55 22.15 -10.04
C ALA A 217 -24.66 23.65 -9.77
N ILE A 218 -23.88 24.46 -10.48
CA ILE A 218 -23.99 25.92 -10.53
C ILE A 218 -24.48 26.36 -11.90
N ASN A 219 -25.21 27.47 -11.97
CA ASN A 219 -25.75 27.99 -13.22
C ASN A 219 -24.66 28.38 -14.24
N ARG A 220 -23.50 28.84 -13.76
CA ARG A 220 -22.35 29.24 -14.56
C ARG A 220 -21.11 29.20 -13.68
N LYS A 221 -19.97 28.79 -14.24
CA LYS A 221 -18.69 28.79 -13.53
C LYS A 221 -17.76 29.82 -14.13
N THR A 222 -17.04 30.55 -13.29
CA THR A 222 -15.95 31.45 -13.66
C THR A 222 -14.65 30.96 -13.03
N GLU A 223 -13.68 30.59 -13.85
CA GLU A 223 -12.32 30.26 -13.41
C GLU A 223 -11.40 31.45 -13.62
N SER A 224 -10.61 31.81 -12.61
CA SER A 224 -9.62 32.89 -12.68
C SER A 224 -8.22 32.31 -12.68
N ILE A 225 -7.39 32.75 -13.63
CA ILE A 225 -6.03 32.26 -13.86
C ILE A 225 -5.08 33.45 -13.92
N ASP A 226 -4.14 33.52 -12.98
CA ASP A 226 -3.04 34.48 -13.01
C ASP A 226 -1.90 33.93 -13.88
N VAL A 227 -1.47 34.72 -14.86
CA VAL A 227 -0.34 34.37 -15.73
C VAL A 227 0.96 34.69 -15.01
N ALA A 228 1.76 33.65 -14.77
CA ALA A 228 3.02 33.73 -14.03
C ALA A 228 4.02 34.73 -14.64
N ASP A 229 4.96 35.17 -13.81
CA ASP A 229 6.08 36.00 -14.25
C ASP A 229 6.92 35.27 -15.32
N ASP A 230 7.37 36.04 -16.32
CA ASP A 230 8.35 35.66 -17.35
C ASP A 230 7.98 34.53 -18.34
N VAL A 231 6.71 34.10 -18.43
CA VAL A 231 6.26 33.16 -19.48
C VAL A 231 4.85 33.51 -20.00
N PRO A 232 4.65 33.79 -21.31
CA PRO A 232 3.32 33.99 -21.86
C PRO A 232 2.52 32.67 -21.88
N LEU A 233 1.23 32.75 -21.60
CA LEU A 233 0.33 31.59 -21.60
C LEU A 233 -0.38 31.47 -22.96
N ASN A 234 -0.09 30.38 -23.67
CA ASN A 234 -0.62 30.15 -25.02
C ASN A 234 -1.77 29.15 -25.06
N VAL A 235 -1.89 28.27 -24.07
CA VAL A 235 -2.88 27.19 -24.07
C VAL A 235 -3.47 27.05 -22.68
N ILE A 236 -4.79 26.98 -22.60
CA ILE A 236 -5.55 26.64 -21.40
C ILE A 236 -6.39 25.41 -21.71
N ASN A 237 -6.40 24.45 -20.80
CA ASN A 237 -7.27 23.28 -20.91
C ASN A 237 -8.13 23.18 -19.67
N LEU A 238 -9.43 23.41 -19.82
CA LEU A 238 -10.39 23.30 -18.72
C LEU A 238 -10.66 21.83 -18.33
N GLY A 239 -10.25 20.87 -19.18
CA GLY A 239 -10.41 19.44 -18.96
C GLY A 239 -11.85 18.95 -19.01
N ARG A 240 -12.72 19.71 -19.66
CA ARG A 240 -14.19 19.55 -19.63
C ARG A 240 -14.80 20.25 -20.84
N SER A 241 -15.94 19.78 -21.33
CA SER A 241 -16.63 20.50 -22.40
C SER A 241 -17.15 21.85 -21.91
N VAL A 242 -17.39 22.76 -22.83
CA VAL A 242 -17.99 24.09 -22.60
C VAL A 242 -19.02 24.38 -23.67
N LYS A 243 -20.06 25.14 -23.32
CA LYS A 243 -21.09 25.59 -24.26
C LYS A 243 -20.67 26.86 -25.00
N GLU A 244 -21.49 27.24 -25.96
CA GLU A 244 -21.22 28.38 -26.86
C GLU A 244 -21.27 29.74 -26.15
N ASP A 245 -21.87 29.80 -24.96
CA ASP A 245 -21.94 30.99 -24.09
C ASP A 245 -20.66 31.22 -23.27
N VAL A 246 -19.55 30.59 -23.67
CA VAL A 246 -18.23 30.84 -23.07
C VAL A 246 -17.79 32.28 -23.29
N GLU A 247 -17.41 32.93 -22.21
CA GLU A 247 -16.86 34.29 -22.18
C GLU A 247 -15.48 34.23 -21.52
N ILE A 248 -14.50 34.91 -22.09
CA ILE A 248 -13.13 34.97 -21.57
C ILE A 248 -12.74 36.43 -21.45
N THR A 249 -12.44 36.90 -20.24
CA THR A 249 -11.92 38.25 -19.99
C THR A 249 -10.43 38.15 -19.68
N VAL A 250 -9.61 38.80 -20.50
CA VAL A 250 -8.17 38.93 -20.28
C VAL A 250 -7.88 40.34 -19.78
N THR A 251 -7.47 40.45 -18.51
CA THR A 251 -7.04 41.70 -17.88
C THR A 251 -5.52 41.77 -17.88
N LEU A 252 -4.96 42.70 -18.63
CA LEU A 252 -3.52 42.91 -18.74
C LEU A 252 -2.96 43.64 -17.52
N ASP A 253 -1.64 43.52 -17.29
CA ASP A 253 -0.90 44.22 -16.22
C ASP A 253 -1.09 45.76 -16.20
N ASP A 254 -1.42 46.37 -17.35
CA ASP A 254 -1.72 47.80 -17.46
C ASP A 254 -3.19 48.16 -17.16
N GLY A 255 -3.99 47.18 -16.73
CA GLY A 255 -5.41 47.32 -16.41
C GLY A 255 -6.35 47.27 -17.61
N ARG A 256 -5.84 47.15 -18.85
CA ARG A 256 -6.70 46.99 -20.02
C ARG A 256 -7.36 45.60 -20.04
N THR A 257 -8.64 45.57 -20.34
CA THR A 257 -9.43 44.34 -20.45
C THR A 257 -9.77 44.03 -21.91
N ILE A 258 -9.69 42.76 -22.29
CA ILE A 258 -10.11 42.24 -23.59
C ILE A 258 -11.12 41.13 -23.32
N ASN A 259 -12.35 41.32 -23.78
CA ASN A 259 -13.41 40.30 -23.67
C ASN A 259 -13.46 39.50 -24.96
N LEU A 260 -13.38 38.19 -24.84
CA LEU A 260 -13.41 37.24 -25.94
C LEU A 260 -14.63 36.34 -25.81
N LYS A 261 -15.20 35.97 -26.95
CA LYS A 261 -16.32 35.03 -27.06
C LYS A 261 -16.09 34.04 -28.19
N LYS A 262 -16.93 33.01 -28.26
CA LYS A 262 -16.94 32.07 -29.39
C LYS A 262 -17.24 32.81 -30.71
N GLY A 263 -16.36 32.65 -31.68
CA GLY A 263 -16.51 33.13 -33.06
C GLY A 263 -17.01 32.04 -34.01
N ASN A 264 -16.67 32.18 -35.29
CA ASN A 264 -17.07 31.22 -36.32
C ASN A 264 -16.33 29.89 -36.17
N GLN A 265 -16.91 28.83 -36.70
CA GLN A 265 -16.22 27.55 -36.81
C GLN A 265 -15.06 27.68 -37.80
N VAL A 266 -13.91 27.11 -37.45
CA VAL A 266 -12.75 27.07 -38.33
C VAL A 266 -13.04 26.16 -39.52
N GLU A 267 -12.75 26.63 -40.73
CA GLU A 267 -13.00 25.88 -41.96
C GLU A 267 -12.29 24.51 -41.92
N ASN A 268 -13.01 23.45 -42.31
CA ASN A 268 -12.53 22.07 -42.31
C ASN A 268 -12.09 21.51 -40.95
N ALA A 269 -12.48 22.13 -39.83
CA ALA A 269 -12.22 21.64 -38.47
C ALA A 269 -13.53 21.60 -37.65
N GLU A 270 -14.13 20.41 -37.53
CA GLU A 270 -15.35 20.21 -36.75
C GLU A 270 -15.11 20.40 -35.25
N GLY A 271 -15.95 21.21 -34.59
CA GLY A 271 -15.87 21.47 -33.16
C GLY A 271 -14.77 22.46 -32.72
N LEU A 272 -14.00 23.01 -33.66
CA LEU A 272 -12.99 24.06 -33.42
C LEU A 272 -13.56 25.42 -33.84
N PHE A 273 -13.59 26.38 -32.92
CA PHE A 273 -14.12 27.72 -33.15
C PHE A 273 -13.07 28.77 -32.93
N GLU A 274 -13.17 29.89 -33.63
CA GLU A 274 -12.37 31.08 -33.37
C GLU A 274 -12.73 31.69 -32.01
N LEU A 275 -11.80 32.40 -31.39
CA LEU A 275 -12.03 33.27 -30.24
C LEU A 275 -11.86 34.71 -30.70
N ILE A 276 -12.93 35.49 -30.66
CA ILE A 276 -12.99 36.85 -31.21
C ILE A 276 -13.20 37.88 -30.11
N ASP A 277 -12.69 39.10 -30.32
CA ASP A 277 -13.03 40.25 -29.49
C ASP A 277 -14.54 40.50 -29.50
N GLU A 278 -15.13 40.71 -28.33
CA GLU A 278 -16.54 41.05 -28.23
C GLU A 278 -16.86 42.40 -28.88
N ASN A 279 -15.90 43.34 -28.87
CA ASN A 279 -16.05 44.69 -29.40
C ASN A 279 -15.64 44.82 -30.88
N ASP A 280 -14.90 43.85 -31.43
CA ASP A 280 -14.50 43.80 -32.84
C ASP A 280 -14.41 42.35 -33.34
N ASN A 281 -15.50 41.88 -33.97
CA ASN A 281 -15.60 40.52 -34.47
C ASN A 281 -14.55 40.16 -35.54
N ASN A 282 -13.85 41.14 -36.15
CA ASN A 282 -12.77 40.86 -37.10
C ASN A 282 -11.45 40.50 -36.39
N LYS A 283 -11.37 40.74 -35.08
CA LYS A 283 -10.17 40.52 -34.28
C LYS A 283 -10.24 39.16 -33.58
N VAL A 284 -9.75 38.14 -34.28
CA VAL A 284 -9.51 36.79 -33.73
C VAL A 284 -8.25 36.80 -32.86
N TYR A 285 -8.30 36.27 -31.63
CA TYR A 285 -7.17 36.14 -30.70
C TYR A 285 -6.72 34.69 -30.46
N GLY A 286 -7.53 33.74 -30.90
CA GLY A 286 -7.31 32.34 -30.58
C GLY A 286 -8.35 31.43 -31.18
N LYS A 287 -8.36 30.20 -30.67
CA LYS A 287 -9.32 29.16 -31.00
C LYS A 287 -9.74 28.39 -29.74
N ILE A 288 -10.95 27.85 -29.74
CA ILE A 288 -11.48 27.01 -28.68
C ILE A 288 -12.08 25.72 -29.25
N ILE A 289 -11.80 24.60 -28.60
CA ILE A 289 -12.46 23.32 -28.85
C ILE A 289 -13.52 23.14 -27.76
N LEU A 290 -14.79 23.27 -28.11
CA LEU A 290 -15.89 23.24 -27.13
C LEU A 290 -16.04 21.88 -26.44
N SER A 291 -15.75 20.78 -27.15
CA SER A 291 -15.88 19.41 -26.61
C SER A 291 -14.85 19.08 -25.53
N THR A 292 -13.70 19.76 -25.52
CA THR A 292 -12.61 19.56 -24.55
C THR A 292 -12.34 20.76 -23.65
N GLY A 293 -12.92 21.93 -23.97
CA GLY A 293 -12.61 23.20 -23.28
C GLY A 293 -11.17 23.64 -23.47
N SER A 294 -10.54 23.25 -24.59
CA SER A 294 -9.15 23.61 -24.89
C SER A 294 -9.10 24.93 -25.66
N ILE A 295 -8.49 25.93 -25.04
CA ILE A 295 -8.33 27.30 -25.52
C ILE A 295 -6.89 27.47 -25.97
N HIS A 296 -6.69 27.94 -27.19
CA HIS A 296 -5.39 28.26 -27.78
C HIS A 296 -5.36 29.73 -28.16
N PHE A 297 -4.45 30.50 -27.59
CA PHE A 297 -4.22 31.88 -27.96
C PHE A 297 -3.15 31.93 -29.06
N ASP A 298 -3.53 32.38 -30.25
CA ASP A 298 -2.69 32.36 -31.46
C ASP A 298 -2.35 33.75 -32.01
N LYS A 299 -2.85 34.82 -31.38
CA LYS A 299 -2.42 36.19 -31.64
C LYS A 299 -1.91 36.91 -30.41
N SER A 300 -1.33 38.07 -30.69
CA SER A 300 -0.69 38.92 -29.71
C SER A 300 -1.65 39.83 -28.97
N PHE A 301 -1.56 39.80 -27.65
CA PHE A 301 -2.29 40.68 -26.72
C PHE A 301 -1.49 41.95 -26.40
N LYS A 302 -0.17 41.94 -26.60
CA LYS A 302 0.73 43.08 -26.49
C LYS A 302 1.77 43.07 -27.62
N VAL A 303 2.47 44.19 -27.78
CA VAL A 303 3.74 44.26 -28.50
C VAL A 303 4.87 44.32 -27.47
N ASP A 304 6.03 43.75 -27.77
CA ASP A 304 7.21 43.83 -26.90
C ASP A 304 7.87 45.22 -26.94
N GLU A 305 8.98 45.39 -26.21
CA GLU A 305 9.74 46.65 -26.15
C GLU A 305 10.29 47.09 -27.52
N ASN A 306 10.39 46.17 -28.49
CA ASN A 306 10.85 46.43 -29.85
C ASN A 306 9.70 46.68 -30.83
N GLY A 307 8.44 46.61 -30.37
CA GLY A 307 7.25 46.73 -31.21
C GLY A 307 6.85 45.44 -31.93
N ASP A 308 7.51 44.32 -31.63
CA ASP A 308 7.19 43.01 -32.20
C ASP A 308 5.98 42.40 -31.48
N PRO A 309 5.02 41.76 -32.18
CA PRO A 309 3.85 41.13 -31.56
C PRO A 309 4.25 39.95 -30.65
N THR A 310 3.84 39.94 -29.38
CA THR A 310 4.09 38.80 -28.47
C THR A 310 2.98 37.77 -28.56
N ILE A 311 3.25 36.52 -28.94
CA ILE A 311 2.20 35.48 -29.02
C ILE A 311 1.78 35.06 -27.61
N GLY A 312 0.46 34.98 -27.38
CA GLY A 312 -0.11 34.52 -26.11
C GLY A 312 -0.51 35.61 -25.14
N VAL A 313 -1.06 35.19 -24.01
CA VAL A 313 -1.43 36.11 -22.93
C VAL A 313 -0.17 36.52 -22.16
N PRO A 314 0.13 37.83 -22.01
CA PRO A 314 1.35 38.31 -21.39
C PRO A 314 1.42 37.96 -19.90
N SER A 315 2.64 37.88 -19.35
CA SER A 315 2.88 37.72 -17.91
C SER A 315 2.16 38.80 -17.08
N LYS A 316 1.80 38.46 -15.84
CA LYS A 316 1.06 39.33 -14.90
C LYS A 316 -0.35 39.72 -15.34
N SER A 317 -0.86 39.08 -16.41
CA SER A 317 -2.26 39.22 -16.78
C SER A 317 -3.11 38.27 -15.93
N ASN A 318 -4.38 38.62 -15.74
CA ASN A 318 -5.39 37.74 -15.19
C ASN A 318 -6.36 37.32 -16.29
N ILE A 319 -6.77 36.06 -16.32
CA ILE A 319 -7.71 35.51 -17.27
C ILE A 319 -8.91 34.95 -16.50
N GLU A 320 -10.09 35.50 -16.75
CA GLU A 320 -11.35 34.96 -16.23
C GLU A 320 -12.09 34.23 -17.35
N ILE A 321 -12.41 32.95 -17.14
CA ILE A 321 -13.12 32.12 -18.12
C ILE A 321 -14.45 31.71 -17.52
N SER A 322 -15.53 32.27 -18.05
CA SER A 322 -16.89 32.02 -17.59
C SER A 322 -17.64 31.15 -18.60
N TYR A 323 -18.23 30.04 -18.15
CA TYR A 323 -18.80 29.03 -19.05
C TYR A 323 -19.90 28.19 -18.39
N THR A 324 -20.70 27.53 -19.24
CA THR A 324 -21.66 26.50 -18.83
C THR A 324 -21.37 25.17 -19.52
N GLN A 325 -22.02 24.10 -19.04
CA GLN A 325 -21.97 22.75 -19.61
C GLN A 325 -23.37 22.17 -19.73
N ASN A 326 -23.47 21.08 -20.47
CA ASN A 326 -24.64 20.22 -20.40
C ASN A 326 -24.44 19.15 -19.33
N TYR A 327 -25.38 19.07 -18.42
CA TYR A 327 -25.45 18.00 -17.43
C TYR A 327 -26.88 17.48 -17.30
N ALA A 328 -27.02 16.29 -16.75
CA ALA A 328 -28.30 15.77 -16.28
C ALA A 328 -28.09 15.14 -14.91
N SER A 329 -29.19 14.87 -14.21
CA SER A 329 -29.13 14.17 -12.94
C SER A 329 -30.33 13.25 -12.76
N PHE A 330 -30.18 12.30 -11.86
CA PHE A 330 -31.24 11.41 -11.42
C PHE A 330 -30.98 10.98 -9.98
N ASP A 331 -32.02 10.54 -9.29
CA ASP A 331 -31.93 10.05 -7.92
C ASP A 331 -32.20 8.56 -7.85
N ILE A 332 -31.48 7.88 -6.96
CA ILE A 332 -31.71 6.49 -6.58
C ILE A 332 -31.98 6.49 -5.07
N LYS A 333 -33.16 5.99 -4.69
CA LYS A 333 -33.53 5.76 -3.30
C LYS A 333 -33.63 4.27 -3.04
N THR A 334 -33.00 3.82 -1.96
CA THR A 334 -32.99 2.41 -1.56
C THR A 334 -33.23 2.23 -0.07
N GLN A 335 -33.96 1.18 0.30
CA GLN A 335 -33.95 0.70 1.69
C GLN A 335 -32.68 -0.10 1.93
N THR A 336 -32.09 -0.09 3.13
CA THR A 336 -30.89 -0.87 3.47
C THR A 336 -31.00 -1.41 4.90
N SER A 337 -30.06 -2.26 5.33
CA SER A 337 -29.94 -2.63 6.75
C SER A 337 -29.68 -1.43 7.67
N LYS A 338 -29.22 -0.31 7.12
CA LYS A 338 -28.93 0.95 7.83
C LYS A 338 -30.05 1.99 7.67
N GLY A 339 -31.18 1.61 7.07
CA GLY A 339 -32.31 2.50 6.77
C GLY A 339 -32.33 2.97 5.32
N GLU A 340 -33.16 3.98 5.04
CA GLU A 340 -33.29 4.57 3.72
C GLU A 340 -32.03 5.35 3.33
N VAL A 341 -31.58 5.19 2.09
CA VAL A 341 -30.51 5.96 1.47
C VAL A 341 -31.05 6.60 0.21
N ASN A 342 -30.76 7.88 0.00
CA ASN A 342 -31.10 8.61 -1.21
C ASN A 342 -29.82 9.16 -1.83
N GLU A 343 -29.56 8.91 -3.11
CA GLU A 343 -28.40 9.39 -3.83
C GLU A 343 -28.81 10.14 -5.08
N LYS A 344 -28.38 11.40 -5.20
CA LYS A 344 -28.41 12.12 -6.48
C LYS A 344 -27.12 11.84 -7.25
N ILE A 345 -27.25 11.43 -8.51
CA ILE A 345 -26.16 11.17 -9.43
C ILE A 345 -26.19 12.22 -10.53
N PHE A 346 -25.07 12.92 -10.71
CA PHE A 346 -24.85 13.86 -11.79
C PHE A 346 -24.09 13.22 -12.95
N ILE A 347 -24.53 13.52 -14.18
CA ILE A 347 -23.92 13.06 -15.43
C ILE A 347 -23.65 14.25 -16.33
N ASN A 348 -22.53 14.23 -17.04
CA ASN A 348 -22.13 15.25 -18.00
C ASN A 348 -22.27 14.70 -19.43
N GLU A 349 -22.32 15.57 -20.42
CA GLU A 349 -22.51 15.15 -21.83
C GLU A 349 -21.40 14.24 -22.38
N ASN A 350 -20.17 14.41 -21.86
CA ASN A 350 -19.01 13.61 -22.20
C ASN A 350 -18.88 12.31 -21.37
N ASP A 351 -19.74 12.10 -20.37
CA ASP A 351 -19.80 10.81 -19.69
C ASP A 351 -20.13 9.70 -20.69
N THR A 352 -19.76 8.47 -20.37
CA THR A 352 -20.11 7.27 -21.14
C THR A 352 -21.10 6.45 -20.32
N LEU A 353 -21.84 5.52 -20.94
CA LEU A 353 -22.72 4.63 -20.14
C LEU A 353 -21.90 3.86 -19.08
N ASN A 354 -20.66 3.48 -19.39
CA ASN A 354 -19.74 2.88 -18.42
C ASN A 354 -19.41 3.82 -17.25
N SER A 355 -19.21 5.12 -17.50
CA SER A 355 -18.96 6.07 -16.40
C SER A 355 -20.22 6.30 -15.55
N VAL A 356 -21.40 6.32 -16.15
CA VAL A 356 -22.68 6.37 -15.41
C VAL A 356 -22.86 5.14 -14.53
N ILE A 357 -22.68 3.94 -15.08
CA ILE A 357 -22.77 2.67 -14.32
C ILE A 357 -21.75 2.68 -13.17
N ARG A 358 -20.51 3.12 -13.43
CA ARG A 358 -19.49 3.25 -12.39
C ARG A 358 -19.91 4.22 -11.29
N LYS A 359 -20.42 5.41 -11.64
CA LYS A 359 -20.93 6.40 -10.67
C LYS A 359 -22.02 5.81 -9.77
N VAL A 360 -22.94 5.02 -10.33
CA VAL A 360 -23.97 4.32 -9.54
C VAL A 360 -23.35 3.24 -8.63
N ASN A 361 -22.45 2.41 -9.17
CA ASN A 361 -21.82 1.31 -8.44
C ASN A 361 -20.91 1.77 -7.29
N GLU A 362 -20.26 2.92 -7.45
CA GLU A 362 -19.41 3.55 -6.44
C GLU A 362 -20.20 4.42 -5.46
N SER A 363 -21.47 4.72 -5.77
CA SER A 363 -22.34 5.48 -4.88
C SER A 363 -22.68 4.70 -3.60
N THR A 364 -23.17 5.44 -2.61
CA THR A 364 -23.67 4.89 -1.34
C THR A 364 -25.11 4.39 -1.44
N ALA A 365 -25.74 4.43 -2.63
CA ALA A 365 -27.11 3.97 -2.88
C ALA A 365 -27.32 2.45 -2.65
N GLY A 366 -26.29 1.70 -2.23
CA GLY A 366 -26.47 0.29 -1.91
C GLY A 366 -26.89 -0.61 -3.08
N VAL A 367 -26.69 -0.16 -4.33
CA VAL A 367 -27.05 -0.90 -5.56
C VAL A 367 -25.85 -1.08 -6.48
N THR A 368 -25.97 -2.07 -7.35
CA THR A 368 -25.12 -2.30 -8.51
C THR A 368 -25.98 -2.18 -9.76
N MET A 369 -25.56 -1.34 -10.69
CA MET A 369 -26.06 -1.23 -12.05
C MET A 369 -25.21 -2.06 -13.01
N PHE A 370 -25.86 -2.66 -13.98
CA PHE A 370 -25.22 -3.32 -15.12
C PHE A 370 -26.05 -3.13 -16.37
N TYR A 371 -25.39 -3.07 -17.53
CA TYR A 371 -26.00 -3.02 -18.86
C TYR A 371 -25.60 -4.27 -19.64
N ASP A 372 -26.59 -5.04 -20.08
CA ASP A 372 -26.37 -6.18 -20.98
C ASP A 372 -26.49 -5.73 -22.43
N SER A 373 -25.37 -5.72 -23.16
CA SER A 373 -25.35 -5.38 -24.59
C SER A 373 -26.02 -6.42 -25.50
N PHE A 374 -26.24 -7.65 -25.01
CA PHE A 374 -26.97 -8.65 -25.78
C PHE A 374 -28.47 -8.35 -25.78
N ALA A 375 -29.07 -8.23 -24.60
CA ALA A 375 -30.48 -7.88 -24.42
C ALA A 375 -30.79 -6.38 -24.63
N ASP A 376 -29.77 -5.53 -24.61
CA ASP A 376 -29.85 -4.06 -24.64
C ASP A 376 -30.69 -3.49 -23.47
N LYS A 377 -30.41 -3.99 -22.25
CA LYS A 377 -31.18 -3.69 -21.04
C LYS A 377 -30.29 -3.31 -19.87
N VAL A 378 -30.84 -2.51 -18.96
CA VAL A 378 -30.16 -2.09 -17.74
C VAL A 378 -30.84 -2.72 -16.53
N THR A 379 -30.04 -3.11 -15.54
CA THR A 379 -30.51 -3.69 -14.28
C THR A 379 -29.95 -2.91 -13.11
N LEU A 380 -30.74 -2.76 -12.05
CA LEU A 380 -30.32 -2.33 -10.73
C LEU A 380 -30.57 -3.48 -9.74
N THR A 381 -29.54 -3.87 -9.00
CA THR A 381 -29.62 -4.93 -7.98
C THR A 381 -29.06 -4.40 -6.67
N ARG A 382 -29.77 -4.59 -5.56
CA ARG A 382 -29.21 -4.24 -4.25
C ARG A 382 -27.97 -5.08 -3.93
N LYS A 383 -26.99 -4.45 -3.28
CA LYS A 383 -25.76 -5.12 -2.81
C LYS A 383 -26.02 -6.07 -1.65
N GLU A 384 -27.04 -5.77 -0.84
CA GLU A 384 -27.47 -6.61 0.28
C GLU A 384 -28.64 -7.50 -0.15
N THR A 385 -28.60 -8.77 0.25
CA THR A 385 -29.77 -9.65 0.22
C THR A 385 -30.70 -9.36 1.40
N GLY A 386 -31.94 -9.83 1.33
CA GLY A 386 -32.92 -9.64 2.39
C GLY A 386 -34.04 -8.69 1.95
N LYS A 387 -35.17 -8.77 2.65
CA LYS A 387 -36.25 -7.79 2.57
C LYS A 387 -36.00 -6.70 3.61
N PHE A 388 -36.02 -5.45 3.18
CA PHE A 388 -35.91 -4.25 4.02
C PHE A 388 -37.06 -3.28 3.72
N GLY A 389 -37.28 -2.32 4.63
CA GLY A 389 -38.40 -1.38 4.51
C GLY A 389 -39.76 -2.00 4.83
N ASN A 390 -40.83 -1.27 4.52
CA ASN A 390 -42.20 -1.70 4.77
C ASN A 390 -42.72 -2.64 3.67
N GLU A 391 -43.71 -3.48 3.99
CA GLU A 391 -44.21 -4.52 3.06
C GLU A 391 -44.72 -3.99 1.71
N ASN A 392 -45.19 -2.73 1.66
CA ASN A 392 -45.80 -2.13 0.46
C ASN A 392 -44.93 -1.09 -0.25
N GLN A 393 -43.63 -1.04 0.03
CA GLN A 393 -42.71 -0.09 -0.60
C GLN A 393 -41.67 -0.83 -1.44
N GLU A 394 -41.39 -0.32 -2.64
CA GLU A 394 -40.24 -0.79 -3.41
C GLU A 394 -38.94 -0.47 -2.66
N GLU A 395 -38.02 -1.43 -2.61
CA GLU A 395 -36.72 -1.29 -1.96
C GLU A 395 -35.71 -0.55 -2.83
N ILE A 396 -36.02 -0.36 -4.12
CA ILE A 396 -35.27 0.44 -5.08
C ILE A 396 -36.28 1.31 -5.82
N SER A 397 -36.13 2.62 -5.71
CA SER A 397 -36.91 3.60 -6.48
C SER A 397 -35.96 4.58 -7.17
N VAL A 398 -36.35 5.05 -8.35
CA VAL A 398 -35.54 5.95 -9.17
C VAL A 398 -36.38 7.12 -9.66
N THR A 399 -35.78 8.31 -9.70
CA THR A 399 -36.43 9.52 -10.22
C THR A 399 -35.49 10.29 -11.13
N GLY A 400 -36.04 11.03 -12.09
CA GLY A 400 -35.25 11.80 -13.05
C GLY A 400 -35.41 11.25 -14.47
N GLN A 401 -35.43 12.17 -15.43
CA GLN A 401 -35.79 11.87 -16.81
C GLN A 401 -34.78 10.93 -17.47
N PHE A 402 -33.48 11.13 -17.21
CA PHE A 402 -32.44 10.29 -17.78
C PHE A 402 -32.59 8.81 -17.39
N ILE A 403 -32.73 8.50 -16.10
CA ILE A 403 -32.83 7.10 -15.66
C ILE A 403 -34.16 6.45 -16.06
N ASN A 404 -35.26 7.22 -16.06
CA ASN A 404 -36.57 6.67 -16.36
C ASN A 404 -36.83 6.52 -17.85
N ASP A 405 -36.50 7.52 -18.66
CA ASP A 405 -36.88 7.57 -20.07
C ASP A 405 -35.75 7.09 -20.97
N VAL A 406 -34.51 7.54 -20.71
CA VAL A 406 -33.34 7.16 -21.54
C VAL A 406 -32.85 5.76 -21.17
N LEU A 407 -32.67 5.48 -19.87
CA LEU A 407 -32.31 4.13 -19.41
C LEU A 407 -33.52 3.19 -19.26
N GLY A 408 -34.75 3.69 -19.42
CA GLY A 408 -35.96 2.86 -19.52
C GLY A 408 -36.53 2.32 -18.20
N PHE A 409 -36.14 2.85 -17.04
CA PHE A 409 -36.67 2.38 -15.75
C PHE A 409 -38.12 2.76 -15.48
N ALA A 410 -38.71 3.70 -16.24
CA ALA A 410 -40.14 4.01 -16.18
C ALA A 410 -41.02 2.77 -16.46
N GLN A 411 -40.52 1.87 -17.31
CA GLN A 411 -41.16 0.60 -17.64
C GLN A 411 -40.21 -0.53 -17.23
N SER A 412 -40.16 -0.81 -15.93
CA SER A 412 -39.29 -1.84 -15.36
C SER A 412 -40.07 -2.90 -14.60
N ASN A 413 -39.54 -4.12 -14.60
CA ASN A 413 -39.97 -5.19 -13.73
C ASN A 413 -39.19 -5.10 -12.42
N TYR A 414 -39.92 -5.04 -11.32
CA TYR A 414 -39.36 -5.02 -9.97
C TYR A 414 -39.60 -6.37 -9.28
N THR A 415 -38.57 -6.89 -8.62
CA THR A 415 -38.62 -8.09 -7.78
C THR A 415 -38.10 -7.74 -6.40
N ASP A 416 -38.89 -8.07 -5.38
CA ASP A 416 -38.55 -7.81 -3.99
C ASP A 416 -37.35 -8.63 -3.50
N GLY A 417 -36.61 -8.03 -2.56
CA GLY A 417 -35.67 -8.75 -1.73
C GLY A 417 -36.40 -9.75 -0.83
N GLN A 418 -35.72 -10.83 -0.49
CA GLN A 418 -36.28 -11.94 0.28
C GLN A 418 -35.32 -12.28 1.41
N ASN A 419 -35.86 -12.58 2.59
CA ASN A 419 -35.09 -13.15 3.70
C ASN A 419 -34.90 -14.65 3.51
N ALA A 420 -33.79 -15.17 4.03
CA ALA A 420 -33.64 -16.61 4.22
C ALA A 420 -34.58 -17.07 5.34
N VAL A 421 -35.30 -18.17 5.14
CA VAL A 421 -36.22 -18.76 6.13
C VAL A 421 -35.85 -20.23 6.32
N PHE A 422 -35.59 -20.63 7.56
CA PHE A 422 -35.08 -21.96 7.89
C PHE A 422 -35.47 -22.38 9.31
N LYS A 423 -35.37 -23.68 9.60
CA LYS A 423 -35.57 -24.23 10.94
C LYS A 423 -34.26 -24.72 11.53
N ILE A 424 -33.91 -24.20 12.71
CA ILE A 424 -32.73 -24.59 13.47
C ILE A 424 -33.14 -25.09 14.85
N ASN A 425 -32.74 -26.31 15.21
CA ASN A 425 -33.15 -26.99 16.45
C ASN A 425 -34.68 -26.98 16.68
N GLY A 426 -35.47 -27.07 15.60
CA GLY A 426 -36.93 -27.01 15.62
C GLY A 426 -37.53 -25.60 15.64
N LEU A 427 -36.73 -24.54 15.83
CA LEU A 427 -37.19 -23.14 15.78
C LEU A 427 -37.16 -22.61 14.35
N GLU A 428 -38.32 -22.17 13.84
CA GLU A 428 -38.40 -21.43 12.58
C GLU A 428 -37.94 -19.99 12.78
N THR A 429 -37.01 -19.54 11.94
CA THR A 429 -36.43 -18.20 12.00
C THR A 429 -36.05 -17.70 10.61
N GLN A 430 -35.64 -16.43 10.54
CA GLN A 430 -35.25 -15.78 9.30
C GLN A 430 -34.01 -14.90 9.43
N ARG A 431 -33.30 -14.67 8.32
CA ARG A 431 -32.15 -13.75 8.23
C ARG A 431 -32.17 -12.99 6.92
N ASN A 432 -31.70 -11.75 6.92
CA ASN A 432 -31.55 -10.97 5.69
C ASN A 432 -30.41 -11.52 4.79
N SER A 433 -29.50 -12.33 5.32
CA SER A 433 -28.39 -12.93 4.58
C SER A 433 -28.40 -14.45 4.66
N ASN A 434 -27.93 -15.09 3.59
CA ASN A 434 -27.66 -16.54 3.56
C ASN A 434 -26.45 -16.91 4.42
N THR A 435 -25.59 -15.94 4.74
CA THR A 435 -24.50 -16.11 5.71
C THR A 435 -24.80 -15.28 6.94
N PHE A 436 -24.81 -15.91 8.11
CA PHE A 436 -25.13 -15.26 9.37
C PHE A 436 -24.33 -15.89 10.52
N GLU A 437 -24.04 -15.08 11.53
CA GLU A 437 -23.36 -15.54 12.74
C GLU A 437 -24.35 -15.78 13.88
N MET A 438 -24.13 -16.86 14.64
CA MET A 438 -24.84 -17.15 15.87
C MET A 438 -23.93 -17.92 16.83
N SER A 439 -23.79 -17.43 18.07
CA SER A 439 -23.01 -18.09 19.13
C SER A 439 -21.54 -18.39 18.75
N GLY A 440 -20.90 -17.52 17.97
CA GLY A 440 -19.50 -17.69 17.53
C GLY A 440 -19.32 -18.64 16.35
N VAL A 441 -20.41 -19.05 15.71
CA VAL A 441 -20.46 -19.91 14.52
C VAL A 441 -21.06 -19.11 13.36
N THR A 442 -20.38 -19.08 12.23
CA THR A 442 -20.88 -18.47 10.99
C THR A 442 -21.48 -19.57 10.12
N PHE A 443 -22.79 -19.55 9.93
CA PHE A 443 -23.52 -20.47 9.06
C PHE A 443 -23.65 -19.88 7.67
N THR A 444 -23.57 -20.72 6.64
CA THR A 444 -23.86 -20.36 5.25
C THR A 444 -24.86 -21.33 4.65
N LEU A 445 -26.06 -20.84 4.36
CA LEU A 445 -27.11 -21.56 3.65
C LEU A 445 -26.84 -21.50 2.14
N LYS A 446 -26.72 -22.65 1.49
CA LYS A 446 -26.36 -22.76 0.07
C LYS A 446 -27.53 -23.17 -0.81
N GLN A 447 -28.43 -24.01 -0.30
CA GLN A 447 -29.57 -24.54 -1.04
C GLN A 447 -30.79 -24.70 -0.15
N THR A 448 -31.98 -24.68 -0.76
CA THR A 448 -33.24 -24.99 -0.09
C THR A 448 -33.44 -26.50 0.03
N PHE A 449 -34.07 -26.95 1.11
CA PHE A 449 -34.51 -28.32 1.28
C PHE A 449 -35.65 -28.41 2.31
N GLU A 450 -36.49 -29.42 2.13
CA GLU A 450 -37.72 -29.61 2.92
C GLU A 450 -37.56 -30.77 3.89
N ALA A 451 -38.19 -30.66 5.07
CA ALA A 451 -38.25 -31.71 6.06
C ALA A 451 -39.24 -32.81 5.61
N THR A 452 -38.77 -33.74 4.78
CA THR A 452 -39.57 -34.86 4.25
C THR A 452 -39.08 -36.21 4.76
N ALA A 453 -39.97 -37.22 4.75
CA ALA A 453 -39.63 -38.56 5.21
C ALA A 453 -38.43 -39.13 4.44
N GLY A 454 -37.32 -39.39 5.14
CA GLY A 454 -36.07 -39.90 4.57
C GLY A 454 -34.97 -38.85 4.36
N VAL A 455 -35.27 -37.55 4.45
CA VAL A 455 -34.25 -36.48 4.42
C VAL A 455 -33.78 -36.21 5.84
N GLN A 456 -32.50 -36.46 6.10
CA GLN A 456 -31.90 -36.20 7.42
C GLN A 456 -31.61 -34.70 7.59
N PRO A 457 -31.86 -34.12 8.78
CA PRO A 457 -31.43 -32.76 9.10
C PRO A 457 -29.92 -32.59 8.92
N VAL A 458 -29.50 -31.41 8.49
CA VAL A 458 -28.09 -31.06 8.42
C VAL A 458 -27.59 -30.73 9.84
N SER A 459 -26.85 -31.65 10.44
CA SER A 459 -26.13 -31.40 11.69
C SER A 459 -24.86 -30.57 11.45
N ILE A 460 -24.68 -29.52 12.25
CA ILE A 460 -23.47 -28.72 12.37
C ILE A 460 -22.88 -28.98 13.75
N SER A 461 -21.73 -29.64 13.83
CA SER A 461 -21.11 -30.08 15.08
C SER A 461 -19.80 -29.36 15.32
N ILE A 462 -19.69 -28.69 16.46
CA ILE A 462 -18.51 -27.94 16.90
C ILE A 462 -17.74 -28.78 17.92
N ALA A 463 -16.44 -28.89 17.74
CA ALA A 463 -15.54 -29.64 18.63
C ALA A 463 -14.22 -28.88 18.84
N ASN A 464 -13.43 -29.35 19.82
CA ASN A 464 -12.04 -28.92 19.94
C ASN A 464 -11.23 -29.43 18.76
N ASP A 465 -10.41 -28.58 18.16
CA ASP A 465 -9.46 -29.00 17.14
C ASP A 465 -8.11 -29.32 17.79
N THR A 466 -8.01 -30.53 18.35
CA THR A 466 -6.80 -31.01 19.02
C THR A 466 -5.62 -31.11 18.04
N ASN A 467 -5.90 -31.42 16.77
CA ASN A 467 -4.88 -31.53 15.73
C ASN A 467 -4.30 -30.15 15.39
N GLN A 468 -5.12 -29.12 15.24
CA GLN A 468 -4.61 -27.77 14.96
C GLN A 468 -3.75 -27.23 16.10
N VAL A 469 -4.15 -27.44 17.36
CA VAL A 469 -3.32 -27.06 18.53
C VAL A 469 -2.00 -27.83 18.53
N PHE A 470 -2.04 -29.13 18.25
CA PHE A 470 -0.84 -29.97 18.13
C PHE A 470 0.12 -29.46 17.06
N GLU A 471 -0.39 -29.16 15.86
CA GLU A 471 0.43 -28.64 14.75
C GLU A 471 1.03 -27.27 15.06
N ASN A 472 0.30 -26.38 15.75
CA ASN A 472 0.83 -25.10 16.20
C ASN A 472 2.03 -25.27 17.17
N ILE A 473 1.91 -26.19 18.13
CA ILE A 473 2.99 -26.48 19.09
C ILE A 473 4.17 -27.18 18.39
N LYS A 474 3.91 -28.10 17.46
CA LYS A 474 4.95 -28.76 16.66
C LYS A 474 5.72 -27.77 15.79
N ALA A 475 5.02 -26.82 15.17
CA ALA A 475 5.64 -25.76 14.39
C ALA A 475 6.54 -24.87 15.26
N PHE A 476 6.10 -24.53 16.48
CA PHE A 476 6.91 -23.82 17.47
C PHE A 476 8.21 -24.57 17.77
N VAL A 477 8.12 -25.85 18.13
CA VAL A 477 9.28 -26.68 18.48
C VAL A 477 10.25 -26.82 17.30
N THR A 478 9.72 -26.97 16.08
CA THR A 478 10.55 -27.02 14.86
C THR A 478 11.38 -25.75 14.69
N GLN A 479 10.75 -24.59 14.83
CA GLN A 479 11.43 -23.30 14.70
C GLN A 479 12.45 -23.04 15.81
N TYR A 480 12.11 -23.46 17.04
CA TYR A 480 13.08 -23.46 18.14
C TYR A 480 14.31 -24.30 17.78
N ASN A 481 14.11 -25.53 17.30
CA ASN A 481 15.19 -26.43 16.93
C ASN A 481 16.06 -25.92 15.78
N GLU A 482 15.46 -25.28 14.77
CA GLU A 482 16.18 -24.63 13.67
C GLU A 482 17.09 -23.51 14.20
N LEU A 483 16.57 -22.64 15.07
CA LEU A 483 17.35 -21.55 15.66
C LEU A 483 18.50 -22.08 16.54
N ILE A 484 18.23 -23.10 17.36
CA ILE A 484 19.25 -23.77 18.18
C ILE A 484 20.34 -24.38 17.28
N ALA A 485 19.96 -25.01 16.16
CA ALA A 485 20.92 -25.58 15.21
C ALA A 485 21.82 -24.52 14.59
N GLU A 486 21.25 -23.38 14.18
CA GLU A 486 21.99 -22.30 13.54
C GLU A 486 23.00 -21.64 14.50
N ILE A 487 22.57 -21.33 15.73
CA ILE A 487 23.46 -20.74 16.73
C ILE A 487 24.55 -21.73 17.15
N ASN A 488 24.22 -23.00 17.41
CA ASN A 488 25.21 -24.03 17.73
C ASN A 488 26.18 -24.26 16.56
N GLY A 489 25.70 -24.19 15.32
CA GLY A 489 26.54 -24.27 14.12
C GLY A 489 27.64 -23.22 14.15
N LYS A 490 27.27 -21.95 14.39
CA LYS A 490 28.24 -20.84 14.51
C LYS A 490 29.18 -20.96 15.71
N LEU A 491 28.71 -21.50 16.83
CA LEU A 491 29.51 -21.68 18.05
C LEU A 491 30.52 -22.83 17.95
N ASN A 492 30.21 -23.87 17.19
CA ASN A 492 31.01 -25.10 17.10
C ASN A 492 31.82 -25.21 15.81
N GLU A 493 31.62 -24.31 14.85
CA GLU A 493 32.35 -24.28 13.58
C GLU A 493 33.88 -24.30 13.81
N ASP A 494 34.59 -25.07 12.99
CA ASP A 494 36.03 -25.13 13.06
C ASP A 494 36.68 -23.84 12.58
N ARG A 495 37.75 -23.42 13.26
CA ARG A 495 38.44 -22.16 12.99
C ARG A 495 39.76 -22.44 12.29
N TYR A 496 39.81 -22.20 10.98
CA TYR A 496 41.03 -22.36 10.20
C TYR A 496 41.94 -21.13 10.30
N ARG A 497 42.69 -21.01 11.41
CA ARG A 497 43.54 -19.84 11.72
C ARG A 497 44.64 -19.53 10.68
N SER A 498 45.00 -20.50 9.85
CA SER A 498 45.98 -20.33 8.77
C SER A 498 45.42 -19.53 7.59
N TYR A 499 44.10 -19.48 7.43
CA TYR A 499 43.43 -18.74 6.37
C TYR A 499 43.05 -17.35 6.90
N LYS A 500 43.70 -16.33 6.34
CA LYS A 500 43.39 -14.91 6.60
C LYS A 500 42.62 -14.34 5.41
N PRO A 501 41.86 -13.25 5.56
CA PRO A 501 41.28 -12.58 4.41
C PRO A 501 42.34 -12.25 3.36
N LEU A 502 42.05 -12.48 2.09
CA LEU A 502 43.01 -12.25 1.01
C LEU A 502 43.35 -10.76 0.92
N THR A 503 44.64 -10.46 0.73
CA THR A 503 45.07 -9.13 0.29
C THR A 503 44.72 -8.92 -1.18
N ASP A 504 44.82 -7.67 -1.66
CA ASP A 504 44.54 -7.34 -3.05
C ASP A 504 45.51 -8.08 -3.99
N ASP A 505 46.80 -8.13 -3.63
CA ASP A 505 47.84 -8.86 -4.38
C ASP A 505 47.59 -10.39 -4.37
N GLU A 506 47.20 -10.98 -3.22
CA GLU A 506 46.89 -12.42 -3.13
C GLU A 506 45.65 -12.79 -3.95
N ARG A 507 44.70 -11.85 -4.10
CA ARG A 507 43.48 -12.08 -4.89
C ARG A 507 43.79 -12.15 -6.39
N GLU A 508 44.71 -11.33 -6.89
CA GLU A 508 45.14 -11.34 -8.30
C GLU A 508 45.86 -12.64 -8.69
N GLU A 509 46.50 -13.32 -7.73
CA GLU A 509 47.23 -14.58 -7.95
C GLU A 509 46.34 -15.83 -7.93
N LEU A 510 45.08 -15.72 -7.47
CA LEU A 510 44.16 -16.86 -7.29
C LEU A 510 42.99 -16.84 -8.28
N SER A 511 42.53 -18.01 -8.72
CA SER A 511 41.28 -18.13 -9.47
C SER A 511 40.05 -17.87 -8.60
N GLU A 512 38.92 -17.46 -9.17
CA GLU A 512 37.67 -17.16 -8.45
C GLU A 512 37.24 -18.29 -7.50
N LYS A 513 37.28 -19.56 -7.95
CA LYS A 513 36.93 -20.72 -7.11
C LYS A 513 37.89 -20.94 -5.94
N GLN A 514 39.16 -20.58 -6.12
CA GLN A 514 40.15 -20.64 -5.03
C GLN A 514 39.92 -19.50 -4.04
N GLN A 515 39.60 -18.30 -4.53
CA GLN A 515 39.25 -17.16 -3.69
C GLN A 515 38.01 -17.46 -2.83
N GLU A 516 36.95 -18.01 -3.44
CA GLU A 516 35.70 -18.37 -2.73
C GLU A 516 35.97 -19.37 -1.59
N LYS A 517 36.66 -20.48 -1.89
CA LYS A 517 37.04 -21.48 -0.87
C LYS A 517 37.94 -20.88 0.21
N TRP A 518 38.85 -19.99 -0.16
CA TRP A 518 39.74 -19.34 0.80
C TRP A 518 38.96 -18.41 1.73
N GLU A 519 38.02 -17.63 1.20
CA GLU A 519 37.14 -16.77 2.00
C GLU A 519 36.23 -17.59 2.91
N GLU A 520 35.67 -18.70 2.44
CA GLU A 520 34.89 -19.65 3.25
C GLU A 520 35.71 -20.12 4.46
N MET A 521 36.93 -20.60 4.22
CA MET A 521 37.85 -21.04 5.27
C MET A 521 38.26 -19.89 6.19
N ALA A 522 38.47 -18.68 5.67
CA ALA A 522 38.83 -17.50 6.47
C ALA A 522 37.66 -16.98 7.34
N ARG A 523 36.42 -17.13 6.88
CA ARG A 523 35.18 -16.80 7.62
C ARG A 523 34.80 -17.86 8.66
N SER A 524 35.24 -19.10 8.48
CA SER A 524 34.90 -20.19 9.40
C SER A 524 35.24 -19.91 10.87
N GLY A 525 34.35 -20.25 11.80
CA GLY A 525 34.63 -20.25 13.23
C GLY A 525 34.89 -18.86 13.81
N LEU A 526 34.43 -17.79 13.15
CA LEU A 526 34.58 -16.42 13.62
C LEU A 526 33.84 -16.13 14.93
N LEU A 527 32.76 -16.87 15.17
CA LEU A 527 31.94 -16.83 16.39
C LEU A 527 32.13 -18.08 17.26
N LYS A 528 33.18 -18.88 17.01
CA LYS A 528 33.45 -20.10 17.78
C LYS A 528 33.61 -19.77 19.26
N GLY A 529 32.80 -20.41 20.10
CA GLY A 529 32.83 -20.19 21.56
C GLY A 529 32.41 -18.79 22.01
N ASP A 530 31.64 -18.06 21.20
CA ASP A 530 31.12 -16.74 21.58
C ASP A 530 30.28 -16.79 22.87
N THR A 531 30.63 -15.93 23.83
CA THR A 531 30.02 -15.94 25.17
C THR A 531 28.61 -15.37 25.18
N VAL A 532 28.29 -14.43 24.27
CA VAL A 532 26.94 -13.86 24.16
C VAL A 532 26.01 -14.93 23.63
N LEU A 533 26.33 -15.56 22.51
CA LEU A 533 25.53 -16.62 21.91
C LEU A 533 25.38 -17.84 22.82
N SER A 534 26.45 -18.24 23.52
CA SER A 534 26.38 -19.33 24.51
C SER A 534 25.45 -18.99 25.68
N SER A 535 25.45 -17.73 26.13
CA SER A 535 24.51 -17.25 27.13
C SER A 535 23.07 -17.26 26.62
N VAL A 536 22.83 -16.89 25.36
CA VAL A 536 21.49 -16.94 24.74
C VAL A 536 20.95 -18.37 24.77
N LEU A 537 21.73 -19.35 24.29
CA LEU A 537 21.33 -20.76 24.30
C LEU A 537 21.03 -21.27 25.71
N SER A 538 21.84 -20.86 26.69
CA SER A 538 21.66 -21.26 28.08
C SER A 538 20.37 -20.71 28.67
N SER A 539 20.06 -19.42 28.42
CA SER A 539 18.82 -18.79 28.86
C SER A 539 17.59 -19.41 28.19
N MET A 540 17.64 -19.63 26.87
CA MET A 540 16.54 -20.27 26.14
C MET A 540 16.27 -21.70 26.64
N ARG A 541 17.33 -22.46 26.94
CA ARG A 541 17.20 -23.81 27.51
C ARG A 541 16.57 -23.77 28.91
N LEU A 542 16.97 -22.81 29.74
CA LEU A 542 16.41 -22.61 31.06
C LEU A 542 14.91 -22.33 30.98
N ASP A 543 14.49 -21.43 30.08
CA ASP A 543 13.07 -21.12 29.86
C ASP A 543 12.26 -22.37 29.52
N MET A 544 12.76 -23.25 28.64
CA MET A 544 12.05 -24.47 28.22
C MET A 544 11.97 -25.53 29.33
N SER A 545 12.96 -25.58 30.22
CA SER A 545 13.02 -26.54 31.33
C SER A 545 12.35 -26.04 32.62
N SER A 546 12.03 -24.75 32.69
CA SER A 546 11.53 -24.11 33.90
C SER A 546 10.10 -24.53 34.24
N VAL A 547 9.78 -24.53 35.53
CA VAL A 547 8.42 -24.77 36.02
C VAL A 547 7.58 -23.51 35.84
N VAL A 548 6.34 -23.70 35.38
CA VAL A 548 5.31 -22.66 35.38
C VAL A 548 4.34 -22.97 36.52
N GLU A 549 4.26 -22.06 37.48
CA GLU A 549 3.40 -22.18 38.66
C GLU A 549 1.96 -21.78 38.33
N THR A 550 1.28 -22.65 37.59
CA THR A 550 -0.14 -22.51 37.27
C THR A 550 -0.97 -23.42 38.18
N ASN A 551 -2.26 -23.11 38.33
CA ASN A 551 -3.24 -23.99 39.00
C ASN A 551 -3.66 -25.21 38.15
N GLY A 552 -2.98 -25.45 37.02
CA GLY A 552 -3.31 -26.51 36.07
C GLY A 552 -2.55 -27.82 36.31
N LEU A 553 -2.97 -28.88 35.60
CA LEU A 553 -2.36 -30.21 35.64
C LEU A 553 -0.91 -30.22 35.13
N PHE A 554 -0.61 -29.37 34.15
CA PHE A 554 0.70 -29.32 33.49
C PHE A 554 1.48 -28.09 33.91
N ARG A 555 2.67 -28.31 34.46
CA ARG A 555 3.56 -27.26 34.97
C ARG A 555 4.94 -27.24 34.30
N GLN A 556 5.24 -28.20 33.43
CA GLN A 556 6.51 -28.32 32.70
C GLN A 556 6.28 -28.89 31.30
N LEU A 557 7.09 -28.52 30.30
CA LEU A 557 6.98 -29.07 28.94
C LEU A 557 7.14 -30.60 28.90
N ALA A 558 8.00 -31.15 29.77
CA ALA A 558 8.23 -32.59 29.85
C ALA A 558 6.98 -33.39 30.23
N SER A 559 6.04 -32.80 30.99
CA SER A 559 4.80 -33.47 31.39
C SER A 559 3.80 -33.63 30.24
N ILE A 560 3.95 -32.84 29.16
CA ILE A 560 3.13 -32.92 27.95
C ILE A 560 3.89 -33.56 26.77
N GLY A 561 5.01 -34.26 27.06
CA GLY A 561 5.76 -34.98 26.04
C GLY A 561 6.80 -34.16 25.27
N ILE A 562 7.08 -32.90 25.64
CA ILE A 562 8.12 -32.08 25.01
C ILE A 562 9.35 -32.04 25.90
N LYS A 563 10.45 -32.63 25.45
CA LYS A 563 11.67 -32.80 26.27
C LYS A 563 12.89 -32.31 25.53
N THR A 564 13.94 -31.96 26.28
CA THR A 564 15.25 -31.74 25.69
C THR A 564 15.85 -33.09 25.29
N THR A 565 16.44 -33.15 24.10
CA THR A 565 17.17 -34.31 23.60
C THR A 565 18.23 -34.79 24.60
N ALA A 566 18.36 -36.11 24.75
CA ALA A 566 19.37 -36.71 25.62
C ALA A 566 20.81 -36.51 25.11
N ASN A 567 20.96 -36.26 23.80
CA ASN A 567 22.24 -36.03 23.16
C ASN A 567 22.77 -34.63 23.49
N TYR A 568 23.79 -34.57 24.36
CA TYR A 568 24.43 -33.29 24.73
C TYR A 568 25.00 -32.53 23.52
N LEU A 569 25.40 -33.24 22.45
CA LEU A 569 25.92 -32.64 21.22
C LEU A 569 24.84 -31.93 20.39
N GLU A 570 23.55 -32.18 20.65
CA GLU A 570 22.43 -31.51 20.00
C GLU A 570 22.09 -30.15 20.64
N GLY A 571 22.84 -29.74 21.66
CA GLY A 571 22.91 -28.34 22.06
C GLY A 571 21.60 -27.77 22.62
N GLY A 572 20.69 -28.62 23.09
CA GLY A 572 19.43 -28.21 23.72
C GLY A 572 18.20 -28.27 22.81
N LYS A 573 18.27 -28.97 21.66
CA LYS A 573 17.09 -29.26 20.84
C LYS A 573 16.02 -30.00 21.63
N LEU A 574 14.77 -29.80 21.25
CA LEU A 574 13.59 -30.45 21.81
C LEU A 574 13.12 -31.62 20.93
N GLU A 575 12.64 -32.67 21.58
CA GLU A 575 11.92 -33.80 21.00
C GLU A 575 10.45 -33.80 21.44
N ILE A 576 9.55 -34.28 20.58
CA ILE A 576 8.11 -34.36 20.87
C ILE A 576 7.67 -35.82 20.88
N ASP A 577 7.09 -36.25 21.98
CA ASP A 577 6.24 -37.43 22.06
C ASP A 577 4.83 -37.04 21.60
N GLU A 578 4.53 -37.28 20.32
CA GLU A 578 3.29 -36.80 19.70
C GLU A 578 2.03 -37.36 20.37
N ALA A 579 2.09 -38.62 20.83
CA ALA A 579 0.96 -39.27 21.49
C ALA A 579 0.63 -38.60 22.83
N LYS A 580 1.66 -38.35 23.66
CA LYS A 580 1.48 -37.66 24.95
C LYS A 580 1.04 -36.21 24.79
N LEU A 581 1.55 -35.51 23.77
CA LEU A 581 1.15 -34.13 23.53
C LEU A 581 -0.32 -34.05 23.11
N LYS A 582 -0.78 -34.93 22.21
CA LYS A 582 -2.19 -34.99 21.81
C LYS A 582 -3.10 -35.33 22.98
N GLU A 583 -2.72 -36.32 23.79
CA GLU A 583 -3.46 -36.69 25.00
C GLU A 583 -3.56 -35.52 26.00
N ALA A 584 -2.47 -34.78 26.20
CA ALA A 584 -2.48 -33.59 27.07
C ALA A 584 -3.40 -32.48 26.56
N ILE A 585 -3.38 -32.21 25.25
CA ILE A 585 -4.24 -31.22 24.60
C ILE A 585 -5.72 -31.61 24.71
N GLU A 586 -6.04 -32.90 24.57
CA GLU A 586 -7.41 -33.41 24.64
C GLU A 586 -7.95 -33.37 26.08
N ASN A 587 -7.15 -33.81 27.05
CA ASN A 587 -7.59 -33.93 28.45
C ASN A 587 -7.70 -32.59 29.18
N ASP A 588 -6.76 -31.67 28.96
CA ASP A 588 -6.77 -30.34 29.61
C ASP A 588 -6.11 -29.26 28.73
N PRO A 589 -6.82 -28.77 27.71
CA PRO A 589 -6.31 -27.72 26.83
C PRO A 589 -6.04 -26.41 27.57
N GLN A 590 -6.73 -26.16 28.70
CA GLN A 590 -6.51 -24.96 29.51
C GLN A 590 -5.14 -24.99 30.19
N SER A 591 -4.77 -26.13 30.77
CA SER A 591 -3.45 -26.31 31.36
C SER A 591 -2.34 -26.23 30.34
N VAL A 592 -2.54 -26.76 29.12
CA VAL A 592 -1.59 -26.60 28.01
C VAL A 592 -1.46 -25.12 27.63
N GLU A 593 -2.57 -24.41 27.44
CA GLU A 593 -2.55 -22.97 27.15
C GLU A 593 -1.80 -22.18 28.23
N ASN A 594 -2.07 -22.45 29.51
CA ASN A 594 -1.43 -21.74 30.62
C ASN A 594 0.07 -22.07 30.72
N LEU A 595 0.47 -23.29 30.40
CA LEU A 595 1.88 -23.67 30.37
C LEU A 595 2.66 -22.86 29.33
N PHE A 596 2.14 -22.75 28.11
CA PHE A 596 2.80 -21.99 27.05
C PHE A 596 2.63 -20.48 27.24
N ARG A 597 1.42 -20.03 27.59
CA ARG A 597 1.02 -18.64 27.57
C ARG A 597 0.18 -18.23 28.78
N GLY A 598 0.56 -18.66 29.96
CA GLY A 598 0.15 -17.96 31.18
C GLY A 598 0.59 -16.50 31.09
N ASP A 599 -0.33 -15.58 31.32
CA ASP A 599 -0.12 -14.12 31.32
C ASP A 599 0.37 -13.59 32.67
N GLY A 600 0.74 -14.51 33.57
CA GLY A 600 1.36 -14.22 34.85
C GLY A 600 2.58 -13.29 34.78
N THR A 601 2.89 -12.68 35.91
CA THR A 601 3.96 -11.67 36.02
C THR A 601 5.26 -12.23 36.58
N THR A 602 5.25 -13.42 37.18
CA THR A 602 6.39 -14.02 37.89
C THR A 602 6.56 -15.50 37.52
N SER A 603 6.57 -16.41 38.51
CA SER A 603 6.74 -17.86 38.31
C SER A 603 5.55 -18.53 37.61
N ASP A 604 4.43 -17.83 37.50
CA ASP A 604 3.20 -18.17 36.80
C ASP A 604 3.20 -17.77 35.31
N ARG A 605 4.22 -17.03 34.86
CA ARG A 605 4.36 -16.57 33.47
C ARG A 605 4.66 -17.74 32.53
N GLY A 606 3.94 -17.86 31.41
CA GLY A 606 4.08 -18.97 30.46
C GLY A 606 5.42 -19.01 29.73
N VAL A 607 5.76 -20.21 29.23
CA VAL A 607 7.04 -20.49 28.55
C VAL A 607 7.30 -19.59 27.34
N VAL A 608 6.28 -19.31 26.51
CA VAL A 608 6.39 -18.44 25.33
C VAL A 608 6.67 -17.00 25.72
N HIS A 609 6.08 -16.51 26.82
CA HIS A 609 6.36 -15.17 27.32
C HIS A 609 7.80 -15.04 27.81
N ARG A 610 8.27 -16.00 28.62
CA ARG A 610 9.66 -16.04 29.09
C ARG A 610 10.65 -16.07 27.92
N LEU A 611 10.41 -16.98 26.97
CA LEU A 611 11.26 -17.12 25.81
C LEU A 611 11.26 -15.87 24.93
N TYR A 612 10.11 -15.22 24.75
CA TYR A 612 10.03 -13.96 24.03
C TYR A 612 10.89 -12.89 24.71
N ASP A 613 10.80 -12.77 26.04
CA ASP A 613 11.56 -11.79 26.82
C ASP A 613 13.07 -12.09 26.73
N THR A 614 13.47 -13.36 26.81
CA THR A 614 14.85 -13.83 26.61
C THR A 614 15.37 -13.52 25.20
N VAL A 615 14.58 -13.80 24.17
CA VAL A 615 14.96 -13.53 22.77
C VAL A 615 15.09 -12.03 22.52
N ASP A 616 14.17 -11.21 23.04
CA ASP A 616 14.24 -9.75 22.92
C ASP A 616 15.48 -9.17 23.64
N ALA A 617 15.78 -9.64 24.85
CA ALA A 617 16.99 -9.27 25.57
C ALA A 617 18.27 -9.72 24.82
N SER A 618 18.24 -10.91 24.22
CA SER A 618 19.35 -11.44 23.41
C SER A 618 19.59 -10.57 22.18
N MET A 619 18.53 -10.22 21.44
CA MET A 619 18.62 -9.31 20.30
C MET A 619 19.24 -7.96 20.67
N LYS A 620 18.87 -7.38 21.82
CA LYS A 620 19.49 -6.14 22.32
C LYS A 620 21.00 -6.30 22.53
N LYS A 621 21.45 -7.39 23.16
CA LYS A 621 22.89 -7.68 23.33
C LYS A 621 23.62 -7.82 21.99
N LEU A 622 23.03 -8.52 21.01
CA LEU A 622 23.61 -8.64 19.66
C LEU A 622 23.69 -7.27 18.96
N GLN A 623 22.70 -6.40 19.17
CA GLN A 623 22.69 -5.04 18.62
C GLN A 623 23.74 -4.13 19.26
N GLU A 624 23.97 -4.23 20.57
CA GLU A 624 25.08 -3.54 21.24
C GLU A 624 26.45 -3.98 20.71
N LYS A 625 26.56 -5.25 20.28
CA LYS A 625 27.78 -5.81 19.70
C LYS A 625 27.99 -5.38 18.24
N ALA A 626 26.99 -5.51 17.38
CA ALA A 626 27.11 -5.42 15.91
C ALA A 626 26.20 -4.36 15.23
N GLY A 627 25.32 -3.71 15.98
CA GLY A 627 24.38 -2.71 15.47
C GLY A 627 23.29 -3.30 14.56
N ARG A 628 22.36 -2.44 14.14
CA ARG A 628 21.36 -2.73 13.09
C ARG A 628 21.87 -2.21 11.74
N ALA A 629 21.14 -2.52 10.66
CA ALA A 629 21.46 -2.02 9.33
C ALA A 629 21.54 -0.48 9.25
N THR A 630 20.71 0.22 10.04
CA THR A 630 20.67 1.69 10.11
C THR A 630 21.58 2.30 11.18
N SER A 631 22.33 1.48 11.93
CA SER A 631 23.20 1.97 13.01
C SER A 631 24.48 2.60 12.47
N THR A 632 24.89 3.72 13.07
CA THR A 632 26.22 4.30 12.81
C THR A 632 27.29 3.55 13.62
N ASN A 633 28.53 3.49 13.11
CA ASN A 633 29.60 2.71 13.71
C ASN A 633 29.89 3.05 15.18
N GLN A 634 29.69 4.29 15.60
CA GLN A 634 29.94 4.73 16.98
C GLN A 634 28.94 4.13 18.00
N GLN A 635 27.77 3.68 17.53
CA GLN A 635 26.68 3.20 18.39
C GLN A 635 26.90 1.77 18.92
N PHE A 636 27.82 0.98 18.34
CA PHE A 636 28.01 -0.42 18.71
C PHE A 636 29.49 -0.82 18.77
N THR A 637 29.77 -1.94 19.44
CA THR A 637 31.14 -2.32 19.81
C THR A 637 32.05 -2.57 18.60
N ILE A 638 31.63 -3.44 17.68
CA ILE A 638 32.41 -3.76 16.47
C ILE A 638 32.55 -2.53 15.56
N GLY A 639 31.55 -1.64 15.53
CA GLY A 639 31.60 -0.41 14.73
C GLY A 639 32.69 0.54 15.22
N ARG A 640 32.83 0.72 16.53
CA ARG A 640 33.95 1.50 17.11
C ARG A 640 35.31 0.87 16.80
N GLU A 641 35.40 -0.47 16.79
CA GLU A 641 36.62 -1.17 16.38
C GLU A 641 36.93 -0.96 14.90
N LEU A 642 35.92 -1.01 14.02
CA LEU A 642 36.05 -0.72 12.58
C LEU A 642 36.54 0.71 12.34
N ASP A 643 35.99 1.71 13.05
CA ASP A 643 36.44 3.11 12.96
C ASP A 643 37.90 3.25 13.40
N ASN A 644 38.30 2.57 14.48
CA ASN A 644 39.68 2.60 14.97
C ASN A 644 40.67 1.94 14.01
N VAL A 645 40.28 0.82 13.39
CA VAL A 645 41.08 0.15 12.35
C VAL A 645 41.14 1.02 11.10
N GLY A 646 40.04 1.65 10.69
CA GLY A 646 39.99 2.60 9.57
C GLY A 646 40.95 3.76 9.75
N LYS A 647 40.93 4.44 10.90
CA LYS A 647 41.93 5.49 11.24
C LYS A 647 43.36 4.96 11.25
N GLY A 648 43.56 3.67 11.55
CA GLY A 648 44.85 3.01 11.43
C GLY A 648 45.29 2.88 9.97
N ILE A 649 44.39 2.39 9.12
CA ILE A 649 44.57 2.26 7.67
C ILE A 649 44.96 3.61 7.07
N ASP A 650 44.18 4.67 7.32
CA ASP A 650 44.43 6.00 6.76
C ASP A 650 45.82 6.53 7.12
N ARG A 651 46.25 6.36 8.37
CA ARG A 651 47.58 6.77 8.83
C ARG A 651 48.70 5.97 8.17
N PHE A 652 48.50 4.67 7.98
CA PHE A 652 49.48 3.82 7.30
C PHE A 652 49.55 4.12 5.80
N GLU A 653 48.42 4.37 5.13
CA GLU A 653 48.39 4.78 3.72
C GLU A 653 49.13 6.11 3.50
N GLN A 654 48.92 7.10 4.37
CA GLN A 654 49.69 8.35 4.34
C GLN A 654 51.19 8.11 4.54
N LYS A 655 51.57 7.25 5.49
CA LYS A 655 52.97 6.89 5.73
C LYS A 655 53.60 6.20 4.52
N LEU A 656 52.87 5.30 3.87
CA LEU A 656 53.32 4.59 2.67
C LEU A 656 53.53 5.56 1.51
N LYS A 657 52.62 6.50 1.29
CA LYS A 657 52.79 7.54 0.27
C LYS A 657 54.07 8.36 0.47
N LEU A 658 54.31 8.82 1.70
CA LEU A 658 55.54 9.56 2.03
C LEU A 658 56.81 8.71 1.85
N THR A 659 56.70 7.41 2.13
CA THR A 659 57.80 6.45 1.98
C THR A 659 58.10 6.19 0.51
N GLU A 660 57.07 6.00 -0.31
CA GLU A 660 57.16 5.87 -1.76
C GLU A 660 57.79 7.12 -2.39
N ASP A 661 57.32 8.31 -2.01
CA ASP A 661 57.89 9.58 -2.46
C ASP A 661 59.35 9.76 -2.04
N ARG A 662 59.74 9.23 -0.89
CA ARG A 662 61.15 9.20 -0.46
C ARG A 662 61.98 8.27 -1.34
N TYR A 663 61.52 7.06 -1.61
CA TYR A 663 62.23 6.13 -2.51
C TYR A 663 62.37 6.73 -3.91
N TRP A 664 61.29 7.27 -4.48
CA TRP A 664 61.34 7.96 -5.78
C TRP A 664 62.34 9.11 -5.80
N ARG A 665 62.43 9.92 -4.73
CA ARG A 665 63.44 10.99 -4.61
C ARG A 665 64.87 10.45 -4.57
N GLN A 666 65.11 9.37 -3.81
CA GLN A 666 66.42 8.74 -3.72
C GLN A 666 66.87 8.15 -5.07
N PHE A 667 65.98 7.42 -5.75
CA PHE A 667 66.27 6.87 -7.08
C PHE A 667 66.45 7.97 -8.14
N THR A 668 65.63 9.04 -8.11
CA THR A 668 65.80 10.18 -9.03
C THR A 668 67.14 10.90 -8.81
N ALA A 669 67.57 11.06 -7.55
CA ALA A 669 68.87 11.66 -7.23
C ALA A 669 70.04 10.78 -7.70
N MET A 670 69.90 9.46 -7.57
CA MET A 670 70.86 8.47 -8.07
C MET A 670 70.94 8.50 -9.60
N GLU A 671 69.81 8.50 -10.31
CA GLU A 671 69.74 8.65 -11.77
C GLU A 671 70.46 9.91 -12.25
N LYS A 672 70.23 11.04 -11.57
CA LYS A 672 70.93 12.30 -11.89
C LYS A 672 72.43 12.19 -11.66
N ALA A 673 72.86 11.56 -10.57
CA ALA A 673 74.26 11.37 -10.28
C ALA A 673 74.93 10.44 -11.31
N ILE A 674 74.25 9.36 -11.72
CA ILE A 674 74.72 8.45 -12.78
C ILE A 674 74.77 9.17 -14.12
N GLN A 675 73.75 9.97 -14.46
CA GLN A 675 73.74 10.78 -15.68
C GLN A 675 74.91 11.78 -15.71
N GLN A 676 75.19 12.45 -14.59
CA GLN A 676 76.34 13.36 -14.45
C GLN A 676 77.67 12.60 -14.53
N ALA A 677 77.78 11.42 -13.91
CA ALA A 677 78.96 10.57 -14.00
C ALA A 677 79.20 10.07 -15.42
N ASN A 678 78.14 9.66 -16.14
CA ASN A 678 78.20 9.27 -17.55
C ASN A 678 78.60 10.46 -18.44
N GLN A 679 78.10 11.66 -18.16
CA GLN A 679 78.52 12.90 -18.85
C GLN A 679 79.99 13.25 -18.58
N GLN A 680 80.46 13.13 -17.34
CA GLN A 680 81.88 13.33 -16.99
C GLN A 680 82.78 12.27 -17.61
N SER A 681 82.36 11.00 -17.61
CA SER A 681 83.08 9.93 -18.28
C SER A 681 83.14 10.15 -19.79
N ALA A 682 82.05 10.58 -20.42
CA ALA A 682 82.03 10.95 -21.83
C ALA A 682 82.96 12.15 -22.11
N TYR A 683 82.96 13.17 -21.24
CA TYR A 683 83.88 14.31 -21.33
C TYR A 683 85.35 13.90 -21.20
N LEU A 684 85.68 13.05 -20.23
CA LEU A 684 87.02 12.47 -20.06
C LEU A 684 87.42 11.62 -21.26
N MET A 685 86.53 10.76 -21.77
CA MET A 685 86.80 9.98 -22.99
C MET A 685 87.00 10.87 -24.21
N GLN A 686 86.31 12.01 -24.31
CA GLN A 686 86.49 12.98 -25.39
C GLN A 686 87.83 13.75 -25.26
N GLN A 687 88.33 13.93 -24.03
CA GLN A 687 89.62 14.54 -23.73
C GLN A 687 90.81 13.56 -23.91
N PHE A 688 90.59 12.26 -23.70
CA PHE A 688 91.58 11.20 -23.94
C PHE A 688 91.54 10.59 -25.35
N GLY A 689 90.43 10.77 -26.08
CA GLY A 689 90.25 10.29 -27.46
C GLY A 689 90.60 11.32 -28.54
N GLY A 690 91.06 12.51 -28.14
CA GLY A 690 91.57 13.55 -29.02
C GLY A 690 93.09 13.59 -29.08
N PHE A 691 93.74 12.45 -29.35
CA PHE A 691 95.15 12.35 -29.76
C PHE A 691 95.33 11.21 -30.75
#